data_AF-A0A6C0D264-F1
#
_entry.id   AF-A0A6C0D264-F1
#
_cell.length_a   1.000
_cell.length_b   1.000
_cell.length_c   1.000
_cell.angle_alpha   90.00
_cell.angle_beta   90.00
_cell.angle_gamma   90.00
#
_symmetry.space_group_name_H-M   'P 1'
#
loop_
_entity.id
_entity.type
_entity.pdbx_description
1 polymer ?
#
loop_
_entity_poly.entity_id
_entity_poly.type
_entity_poly.pdbx_seq_one_letter_code
_entity_poly.pdbx_strand_id
1 'polypeptide(L)'
;MDLSQSKLTKSEWQTAEKKVSDNELTILKLIIQGYHNTNIRHNENMSLYSFTKIEQTEEIESYLFQKYFQEICENMIKKYANNTPLASISFANITTRLAKTLKTADTIRLQNLDNHIKVNKTLIIEFLLLDLTLQLLKHLHEMKPKYAFYLYTLLQLKKTSIQNINKHTLEFINKIIDYSNNITKTSDIIKNAYDFIERNKYLLKYEDMTLFPHQKQLFSICKLKPDQPISPKLILYAAPTGTGKTLSPLGLSEEYRIIFVCVARHIGLALAKSAISMEKKVAFAFGCETASDVRLHYFSAINYTKNRRSGGIGKVDNSVGDNVEIMICDVQSYLTAMHYMLAFNPAERIITYWDEPTITLDYQEHPLHQVIQRNWAENQIPTMVLSCATLPSDEELQPVFADFRCKFAISYTTEPQIYTIKSADCKKSIPILNKAGECVLPHYLYEDYDEIVECAEYCKANKTLLRYFDLQHIIRFIEYVNRRNFVDEELLIDTYFDANIAAITMNSLKEYYLELLLYLKAEYWPTIYTELREARRAKYDNILFTTKDAYTLTDGPTIFLAEDVDKIGTFYIQQSNIDASVFRNILSKIVRNGEIIQRIEELESMIEAKESKMVTNGSGDKEKGAARESGRLCKESETWSEEINKIRKEIRAVSLDPQYVPNTKPHQEKWTPTKAVHEQAFMANIGEEMAKEIMMLNIDNNMKVLLLLGIGVFTKEPNPAYMEIMKTLADEQRLFIIIASTDYIYGTNYQFCHGVLGKDLTNMTQQKTLQAMGRIGRNNIQQDYTVRFRDDDMIMGLFSKPDFNQEAENMCRLFTSY
;
A
#
# COMPACT_ATOMS: atom_id res chain seq x y z
N MET A 1 -4.14 13.40 18.59
CA MET A 1 -3.52 13.90 17.35
C MET A 1 -3.97 15.35 17.17
N ASP A 2 -3.07 16.31 16.95
CA ASP A 2 -3.51 17.67 16.59
C ASP A 2 -3.92 17.68 15.11
N LEU A 3 -5.22 17.83 14.85
CA LEU A 3 -5.80 17.89 13.50
C LEU A 3 -6.00 19.35 13.04
N SER A 4 -5.60 20.34 13.85
CA SER A 4 -5.59 21.73 13.42
C SER A 4 -4.43 21.93 12.43
N GLN A 5 -4.77 22.36 11.21
CA GLN A 5 -3.79 22.49 10.14
C GLN A 5 -3.41 23.95 9.92
N SER A 6 -2.13 24.24 10.06
CA SER A 6 -1.49 25.48 9.62
C SER A 6 -1.18 25.49 8.11
N LYS A 7 -0.78 26.65 7.59
CA LYS A 7 -0.31 26.82 6.20
C LYS A 7 0.96 25.99 5.94
N LEU A 8 1.17 25.62 4.67
CA LEU A 8 2.32 24.82 4.25
C LEU A 8 3.65 25.53 4.55
N THR A 9 4.59 24.78 5.10
CA THR A 9 5.98 25.18 5.31
C THR A 9 6.79 25.07 4.02
N LYS A 10 7.96 25.73 3.99
CA LYS A 10 8.86 25.70 2.82
C LYS A 10 9.36 24.29 2.49
N SER A 11 9.67 23.48 3.51
CA SER A 11 10.17 22.10 3.33
C SER A 11 9.09 21.18 2.76
N GLU A 12 7.84 21.32 3.21
CA GLU A 12 6.69 20.59 2.64
C GLU A 12 6.50 20.94 1.16
N TRP A 13 6.63 22.22 0.81
CA TRP A 13 6.54 22.66 -0.58
C TRP A 13 7.63 22.02 -1.46
N GLN A 14 8.89 22.07 -1.01
CA GLN A 14 10.00 21.45 -1.73
C GLN A 14 9.85 19.92 -1.85
N THR A 15 9.18 19.28 -0.90
CA THR A 15 8.93 17.84 -0.93
C THR A 15 7.88 17.46 -1.97
N ALA A 16 6.84 18.28 -2.14
CA ALA A 16 5.82 18.07 -3.17
C ALA A 16 6.37 18.23 -4.60
N GLU A 17 7.42 19.04 -4.79
CA GLU A 17 8.07 19.22 -6.11
C GLU A 17 9.06 18.10 -6.48
N LYS A 18 9.38 17.19 -5.56
CA LYS A 18 10.29 16.06 -5.88
C LYS A 18 9.62 15.11 -6.85
N LYS A 19 10.27 14.88 -8.00
CA LYS A 19 9.81 13.92 -9.02
C LYS A 19 9.70 12.51 -8.43
N VAL A 20 8.60 11.82 -8.77
CA VAL A 20 8.40 10.41 -8.44
C VAL A 20 9.28 9.48 -9.29
N SER A 21 9.37 8.21 -8.89
CA SER A 21 10.17 7.20 -9.62
C SER A 21 9.60 6.89 -11.02
N ASP A 22 10.42 6.37 -11.94
CA ASP A 22 9.96 6.03 -13.30
C ASP A 22 8.88 4.94 -13.32
N ASN A 23 8.96 3.95 -12.41
CA ASN A 23 7.92 2.93 -12.25
C ASN A 23 6.60 3.56 -11.80
N GLU A 24 6.66 4.49 -10.84
CA GLU A 24 5.48 5.22 -10.37
C GLU A 24 4.88 6.08 -11.49
N LEU A 25 5.72 6.77 -12.29
CA LEU A 25 5.25 7.53 -13.46
C LEU A 25 4.45 6.66 -14.45
N THR A 26 4.88 5.42 -14.68
CA THR A 26 4.15 4.48 -15.56
C THR A 26 2.76 4.17 -14.99
N ILE A 27 2.64 3.98 -13.67
CA ILE A 27 1.35 3.76 -13.00
C ILE A 27 0.48 5.01 -13.08
N LEU A 28 1.03 6.20 -12.84
CA LEU A 28 0.27 7.46 -12.90
C LEU A 28 -0.27 7.71 -14.32
N LYS A 29 0.54 7.44 -15.35
CA LYS A 29 0.11 7.49 -16.76
C LYS A 29 -1.03 6.50 -17.04
N LEU A 30 -0.92 5.28 -16.52
CA LEU A 30 -1.98 4.27 -16.65
C LEU A 30 -3.30 4.75 -16.04
N ILE A 31 -3.27 5.36 -14.85
CA ILE A 31 -4.47 5.90 -14.17
C ILE A 31 -5.12 7.01 -15.00
N ILE A 32 -4.31 7.95 -15.50
CA ILE A 32 -4.78 9.08 -16.33
C ILE A 32 -5.40 8.59 -17.64
N GLN A 33 -4.68 7.75 -18.39
CA GLN A 33 -5.20 7.16 -19.64
C GLN A 33 -6.40 6.23 -19.38
N GLY A 34 -6.43 5.63 -18.19
CA GLY A 34 -7.49 4.75 -17.72
C GLY A 34 -8.85 5.41 -17.60
N TYR A 35 -8.91 6.73 -17.40
CA TYR A 35 -10.17 7.48 -17.45
C TYR A 35 -10.81 7.43 -18.86
N HIS A 36 -9.97 7.59 -19.89
CA HIS A 36 -10.41 7.55 -21.28
C HIS A 36 -10.73 6.13 -21.73
N ASN A 37 -9.91 5.15 -21.34
CA ASN A 37 -10.09 3.73 -21.61
C ASN A 37 -9.92 2.88 -20.35
N THR A 38 -11.04 2.49 -19.73
CA THR A 38 -11.03 1.69 -18.49
C THR A 38 -10.47 0.28 -18.66
N ASN A 39 -10.38 -0.22 -19.91
CA ASN A 39 -9.83 -1.54 -20.22
C ASN A 39 -8.37 -1.47 -20.71
N ILE A 40 -7.69 -0.33 -20.48
CA ILE A 40 -6.27 -0.21 -20.78
C ILE A 40 -5.45 -1.28 -20.03
N ARG A 41 -4.48 -1.84 -20.74
CA ARG A 41 -3.53 -2.81 -20.22
C ARG A 41 -2.14 -2.39 -20.69
N HIS A 42 -1.16 -2.47 -19.78
CA HIS A 42 0.22 -2.17 -20.08
C HIS A 42 1.10 -3.32 -19.62
N ASN A 43 1.93 -3.85 -20.54
CA ASN A 43 2.92 -4.87 -20.23
C ASN A 43 4.30 -4.35 -20.65
N GLU A 44 5.30 -4.49 -19.79
CA GLU A 44 6.69 -4.11 -20.13
C GLU A 44 7.32 -5.10 -21.11
N ASN A 45 6.80 -6.33 -21.15
CA ASN A 45 7.28 -7.37 -22.04
C ASN A 45 6.59 -7.23 -23.39
N MET A 46 7.35 -7.53 -24.43
CA MET A 46 6.91 -7.36 -25.81
C MET A 46 7.06 -8.67 -26.56
N SER A 47 6.24 -8.87 -27.59
CA SER A 47 6.48 -9.95 -28.55
C SER A 47 7.72 -9.65 -29.38
N LEU A 48 8.30 -10.68 -30.01
CA LEU A 48 9.44 -10.51 -30.90
C LEU A 48 9.12 -9.53 -32.04
N TYR A 49 7.88 -9.53 -32.53
CA TYR A 49 7.39 -8.57 -33.52
C TYR A 49 7.44 -7.13 -33.01
N SER A 50 6.87 -6.87 -31.84
CA SER A 50 6.84 -5.53 -31.26
C SER A 50 8.24 -5.05 -30.88
N PHE A 51 9.12 -5.95 -30.45
CA PHE A 51 10.53 -5.65 -30.16
C PHE A 51 11.32 -5.27 -31.41
N THR A 52 11.12 -5.99 -32.51
CA THR A 52 11.82 -5.74 -33.78
C THR A 52 11.17 -4.64 -34.64
N LYS A 53 9.94 -4.23 -34.31
CA LYS A 53 9.13 -3.27 -35.07
C LYS A 53 8.91 -3.69 -36.53
N ILE A 54 8.77 -4.98 -36.76
CA ILE A 54 8.50 -5.57 -38.08
C ILE A 54 6.99 -5.82 -38.22
N GLU A 55 6.48 -5.66 -39.44
CA GLU A 55 5.08 -5.95 -39.76
C GLU A 55 4.78 -7.46 -39.71
N GLN A 56 3.61 -7.84 -39.19
CA GLN A 56 3.23 -9.24 -39.09
C GLN A 56 2.64 -9.73 -40.43
N THR A 57 3.39 -10.56 -41.16
CA THR A 57 2.90 -11.34 -42.30
C THR A 57 3.14 -12.83 -42.08
N GLU A 58 2.38 -13.71 -42.74
CA GLU A 58 2.53 -15.17 -42.59
C GLU A 58 3.92 -15.68 -42.96
N GLU A 59 4.57 -15.04 -43.95
CA GLU A 59 5.92 -15.40 -44.38
C GLU A 59 6.96 -15.04 -43.31
N ILE A 60 6.86 -13.82 -42.76
CA ILE A 60 7.74 -13.36 -41.67
C ILE A 60 7.50 -14.21 -40.42
N GLU A 61 6.26 -14.61 -40.16
CA GLU A 61 5.87 -15.42 -39.01
C GLU A 61 6.52 -16.80 -39.04
N SER A 62 6.52 -17.43 -40.21
CA SER A 62 7.18 -18.72 -40.45
C SER A 62 8.71 -18.59 -40.38
N TYR A 63 9.26 -17.48 -40.91
CA TYR A 63 10.70 -17.20 -40.86
C TYR A 63 11.23 -16.99 -39.44
N LEU A 64 10.57 -16.13 -38.64
CA LEU A 64 10.98 -15.85 -37.27
C LEU A 64 10.91 -17.12 -36.41
N PHE A 65 9.86 -17.94 -36.61
CA PHE A 65 9.76 -19.23 -35.96
C PHE A 65 10.95 -20.14 -36.29
N GLN A 66 11.23 -20.34 -37.58
CA GLN A 66 12.34 -21.19 -38.01
C GLN A 66 13.69 -20.70 -37.46
N LYS A 67 13.93 -19.39 -37.50
CA LYS A 67 15.22 -18.81 -37.11
C LYS A 67 15.46 -18.81 -35.60
N TYR A 68 14.45 -18.51 -34.79
CA TYR A 68 14.62 -18.25 -33.36
C TYR A 68 14.01 -19.30 -32.43
N PHE A 69 13.00 -20.05 -32.88
CA PHE A 69 12.18 -20.90 -31.99
C PHE A 69 12.17 -22.38 -32.38
N GLN A 70 12.25 -22.73 -33.67
CA GLN A 70 12.10 -24.10 -34.14
C GLN A 70 13.11 -25.07 -33.51
N GLU A 71 14.40 -24.72 -33.51
CA GLU A 71 15.45 -25.55 -32.92
C GLU A 71 15.19 -25.80 -31.43
N ILE A 72 14.72 -24.77 -30.71
CA ILE A 72 14.38 -24.86 -29.30
C ILE A 72 13.23 -25.86 -29.09
N CYS A 73 12.14 -25.75 -29.86
CA CYS A 73 10.98 -26.63 -29.77
C CYS A 73 11.31 -28.09 -30.12
N GLU A 74 12.08 -28.32 -31.19
CA GLU A 74 12.51 -29.67 -31.58
C GLU A 74 13.38 -30.33 -30.50
N ASN A 75 14.30 -29.58 -29.90
CA ASN A 75 15.14 -30.07 -28.82
C ASN A 75 14.34 -30.42 -27.57
N MET A 76 13.27 -29.67 -27.26
CA MET A 76 12.34 -30.01 -26.17
C MET A 76 11.64 -31.34 -26.41
N ILE A 77 11.06 -31.53 -27.60
CA ILE A 77 10.33 -32.76 -27.96
C ILE A 77 11.27 -33.97 -27.90
N LYS A 78 12.42 -33.90 -28.59
CA LYS A 78 13.40 -35.01 -28.66
C LYS A 78 13.88 -35.45 -27.28
N LYS A 79 13.99 -34.52 -26.34
CA LYS A 79 14.54 -34.80 -25.01
C LYS A 79 13.49 -35.27 -24.00
N TYR A 80 12.27 -34.71 -24.03
CA TYR A 80 11.31 -34.89 -22.93
C TYR A 80 9.95 -35.46 -23.36
N ALA A 81 9.60 -35.44 -24.65
CA ALA A 81 8.31 -35.92 -25.13
C ALA A 81 8.30 -37.41 -25.53
N ASN A 82 9.42 -38.12 -25.39
CA ASN A 82 9.53 -39.53 -25.72
C ASN A 82 8.47 -40.35 -24.96
N ASN A 83 7.78 -41.24 -25.67
CA ASN A 83 6.66 -42.07 -25.15
C ASN A 83 5.37 -41.32 -24.80
N THR A 84 5.18 -40.09 -25.30
CA THR A 84 3.92 -39.34 -25.18
C THR A 84 3.33 -39.04 -26.55
N PRO A 85 2.02 -38.73 -26.66
CA PRO A 85 1.42 -38.24 -27.91
C PRO A 85 2.11 -37.01 -28.49
N LEU A 86 2.83 -36.24 -27.66
CA LEU A 86 3.57 -35.05 -28.08
C LEU A 86 4.79 -35.35 -28.96
N ALA A 87 5.30 -36.59 -28.97
CA ALA A 87 6.41 -37.00 -29.86
C ALA A 87 6.04 -36.89 -31.35
N SER A 88 4.74 -36.87 -31.67
CA SER A 88 4.22 -36.74 -33.04
C SER A 88 4.21 -35.31 -33.58
N ILE A 89 4.52 -34.30 -32.75
CA ILE A 89 4.55 -32.90 -33.18
C ILE A 89 5.68 -32.71 -34.21
N SER A 90 5.30 -32.31 -35.43
CA SER A 90 6.21 -32.03 -36.53
C SER A 90 6.03 -30.60 -37.05
N PHE A 91 7.14 -29.94 -37.39
CA PHE A 91 7.18 -28.58 -37.92
C PHE A 91 7.40 -28.52 -39.44
N ALA A 92 7.46 -29.67 -40.13
CA ALA A 92 7.82 -29.76 -41.55
C ALA A 92 6.92 -28.90 -42.48
N ASN A 93 5.63 -28.78 -42.15
CA ASN A 93 4.67 -28.00 -42.93
C ASN A 93 4.93 -26.47 -42.87
N ILE A 94 5.57 -25.99 -41.81
CA ILE A 94 5.92 -24.57 -41.64
C ILE A 94 7.09 -24.23 -42.56
N THR A 95 8.07 -25.13 -42.67
CA THR A 95 9.27 -24.97 -43.49
C THR A 95 8.95 -24.88 -44.98
N THR A 96 7.89 -25.54 -45.45
CA THR A 96 7.43 -25.49 -46.86
C THR A 96 6.80 -24.15 -47.27
N ARG A 97 6.27 -23.33 -46.35
CA ARG A 97 5.62 -22.04 -46.68
C ARG A 97 6.61 -20.91 -46.97
N LEU A 98 7.88 -21.09 -46.65
CA LEU A 98 8.96 -20.11 -46.83
C LEU A 98 9.48 -19.92 -48.26
N ALA A 99 8.88 -20.60 -49.25
CA ALA A 99 9.34 -20.53 -50.65
C ALA A 99 9.21 -19.12 -51.31
N LYS A 100 8.66 -18.12 -50.59
CA LYS A 100 8.69 -16.70 -51.00
C LYS A 100 9.73 -15.94 -50.16
N THR A 101 10.73 -15.38 -50.84
CA THR A 101 11.85 -14.63 -50.24
C THR A 101 11.39 -13.37 -49.51
N LEU A 102 11.86 -13.19 -48.28
CA LEU A 102 11.72 -11.94 -47.51
C LEU A 102 12.24 -10.72 -48.29
N LYS A 103 11.63 -9.55 -48.06
CA LYS A 103 12.13 -8.27 -48.57
C LYS A 103 13.52 -8.00 -48.01
N THR A 104 14.44 -7.52 -48.84
CA THR A 104 15.85 -7.26 -48.49
C THR A 104 16.00 -6.33 -47.27
N ALA A 105 15.10 -5.36 -47.11
CA ALA A 105 15.09 -4.42 -45.98
C ALA A 105 14.85 -5.11 -44.62
N ASP A 106 13.96 -6.11 -44.56
CA ASP A 106 13.64 -6.82 -43.32
C ASP A 106 14.75 -7.81 -42.95
N THR A 107 15.37 -8.44 -43.95
CA THR A 107 16.55 -9.30 -43.75
C THR A 107 17.72 -8.53 -43.13
N ILE A 108 18.01 -7.32 -43.63
CA ILE A 108 19.07 -6.45 -43.09
C ILE A 108 18.75 -5.99 -41.66
N ARG A 109 17.49 -5.61 -41.39
CA ARG A 109 17.04 -5.24 -40.03
C ARG A 109 17.21 -6.40 -39.04
N LEU A 110 16.82 -7.61 -39.41
CA LEU A 110 16.93 -8.80 -38.56
C LEU A 110 18.38 -9.23 -38.33
N GLN A 111 19.28 -9.02 -39.30
CA GLN A 111 20.72 -9.24 -39.10
C GLN A 111 21.31 -8.23 -38.11
N ASN A 112 20.94 -6.95 -38.21
CA ASN A 112 21.42 -5.91 -37.31
C ASN A 112 20.88 -6.05 -35.88
N LEU A 113 19.66 -6.57 -35.72
CA LEU A 113 19.01 -6.76 -34.43
C LEU A 113 19.34 -8.11 -33.76
N ASP A 114 20.03 -9.03 -34.44
CA ASP A 114 20.24 -10.40 -33.97
C ASP A 114 20.97 -10.47 -32.63
N ASN A 115 22.01 -9.64 -32.45
CA ASN A 115 22.74 -9.54 -31.19
C ASN A 115 21.87 -8.90 -30.10
N HIS A 116 21.04 -7.90 -30.45
CA HIS A 116 20.15 -7.23 -29.52
C HIS A 116 19.03 -8.15 -29.02
N ILE A 117 18.50 -9.03 -29.89
CA ILE A 117 17.53 -10.07 -29.53
C ILE A 117 18.18 -11.10 -28.59
N LYS A 118 19.42 -11.51 -28.87
CA LYS A 118 20.15 -12.48 -28.01
C LYS A 118 20.42 -11.96 -26.61
N VAL A 119 20.73 -10.67 -26.47
CA VAL A 119 20.97 -10.02 -25.18
C VAL A 119 19.67 -9.80 -24.39
N ASN A 120 18.58 -9.45 -25.08
CA ASN A 120 17.30 -9.09 -24.45
C ASN A 120 16.24 -10.20 -24.45
N LYS A 121 16.65 -11.47 -24.46
CA LYS A 121 15.72 -12.62 -24.45
C LYS A 121 14.71 -12.57 -23.30
N THR A 122 15.09 -12.00 -22.16
CA THR A 122 14.25 -11.92 -20.96
C THR A 122 13.07 -10.95 -21.07
N LEU A 123 13.12 -10.01 -22.04
CA LEU A 123 12.06 -9.03 -22.32
C LEU A 123 11.09 -9.50 -23.42
N ILE A 124 11.47 -10.55 -24.15
CA ILE A 124 10.70 -11.11 -25.25
C ILE A 124 9.86 -12.26 -24.72
N ILE A 125 8.53 -12.13 -24.78
CA ILE A 125 7.60 -13.05 -24.11
C ILE A 125 7.71 -14.48 -24.66
N GLU A 126 7.97 -14.67 -25.95
CA GLU A 126 8.05 -16.00 -26.56
C GLU A 126 9.17 -16.84 -25.95
N PHE A 127 10.33 -16.26 -25.67
CA PHE A 127 11.43 -16.99 -25.02
C PHE A 127 11.10 -17.37 -23.58
N LEU A 128 10.38 -16.52 -22.85
CA LEU A 128 9.89 -16.84 -21.50
C LEU A 128 8.88 -18.00 -21.54
N LEU A 129 7.88 -17.92 -22.43
CA LEU A 129 6.87 -18.97 -22.55
C LEU A 129 7.50 -20.31 -22.95
N LEU A 130 8.49 -20.29 -23.85
CA LEU A 130 9.25 -21.48 -24.21
C LEU A 130 10.07 -22.02 -23.03
N ASP A 131 10.75 -21.17 -22.24
CA ASP A 131 11.49 -21.61 -21.05
C ASP A 131 10.55 -22.27 -20.01
N LEU A 132 9.39 -21.67 -19.74
CA LEU A 132 8.37 -22.25 -18.86
C LEU A 132 7.84 -23.59 -19.42
N THR A 133 7.64 -23.68 -20.73
CA THR A 133 7.20 -24.91 -21.42
C THR A 133 8.27 -26.00 -21.34
N LEU A 134 9.55 -25.66 -21.44
CA LEU A 134 10.67 -26.57 -21.22
C LEU A 134 10.67 -27.12 -19.79
N GLN A 135 10.48 -26.27 -18.78
CA GLN A 135 10.41 -26.72 -17.38
C GLN A 135 9.19 -27.61 -17.13
N LEU A 136 8.04 -27.26 -17.72
CA LEU A 136 6.82 -28.09 -17.68
C LEU A 136 7.12 -29.50 -18.22
N LEU A 137 7.63 -29.60 -19.46
CA LEU A 137 7.93 -30.89 -20.10
C LEU A 137 8.98 -31.68 -19.32
N LYS A 138 10.05 -31.03 -18.86
CA LYS A 138 11.11 -31.68 -18.08
C LYS A 138 10.54 -32.31 -16.81
N HIS A 139 9.74 -31.56 -16.05
CA HIS A 139 9.16 -32.07 -14.81
C HIS A 139 8.08 -33.13 -15.04
N LEU A 140 7.35 -33.05 -16.15
CA LEU A 140 6.40 -34.08 -16.56
C LEU A 140 7.12 -35.38 -16.91
N HIS A 141 8.21 -35.31 -17.68
CA HIS A 141 9.06 -36.47 -18.00
C HIS A 141 9.70 -37.10 -16.75
N GLU A 142 10.14 -36.27 -15.80
CA GLU A 142 10.70 -36.72 -14.51
C GLU A 142 9.61 -37.15 -13.49
N MET A 143 8.33 -37.07 -13.84
CA MET A 143 7.18 -37.34 -12.94
C MET A 143 7.22 -36.55 -11.62
N LYS A 144 7.72 -35.31 -11.67
CA LYS A 144 7.82 -34.43 -10.50
C LYS A 144 6.59 -33.52 -10.41
N PRO A 145 5.94 -33.39 -9.24
CA PRO A 145 4.70 -32.61 -9.07
C PRO A 145 4.85 -31.13 -9.44
N LYS A 146 6.09 -30.63 -9.50
CA LYS A 146 6.42 -29.27 -9.92
C LYS A 146 5.98 -28.93 -11.36
N TYR A 147 5.66 -29.91 -12.21
CA TYR A 147 5.10 -29.62 -13.54
C TYR A 147 3.79 -28.80 -13.44
N ALA A 148 2.97 -29.05 -12.40
CA ALA A 148 1.70 -28.39 -12.18
C ALA A 148 1.85 -26.88 -11.90
N PHE A 149 2.95 -26.48 -11.26
CA PHE A 149 3.32 -25.07 -11.08
C PHE A 149 3.51 -24.36 -12.43
N TYR A 150 4.25 -24.97 -13.34
CA TYR A 150 4.54 -24.38 -14.66
C TYR A 150 3.29 -24.39 -15.56
N LEU A 151 2.47 -25.44 -15.48
CA LEU A 151 1.17 -25.49 -16.16
C LEU A 151 0.26 -24.34 -15.73
N TYR A 152 0.06 -24.18 -14.41
CA TYR A 152 -0.74 -23.10 -13.87
C TYR A 152 -0.20 -21.72 -14.30
N THR A 153 1.12 -21.53 -14.20
CA THR A 153 1.78 -20.28 -14.61
C THR A 153 1.52 -19.97 -16.09
N LEU A 154 1.65 -20.94 -16.99
CA LEU A 154 1.39 -20.78 -18.42
C LEU A 154 -0.07 -20.45 -18.72
N LEU A 155 -1.01 -21.12 -18.05
CA LEU A 155 -2.45 -20.86 -18.19
C LEU A 155 -2.81 -19.41 -17.80
N GLN A 156 -2.20 -18.88 -16.74
CA GLN A 156 -2.43 -17.49 -16.32
C GLN A 156 -1.72 -16.48 -17.23
N LEU A 157 -0.45 -16.71 -17.61
CA LEU A 157 0.28 -15.78 -18.49
C LEU A 157 -0.31 -15.68 -19.90
N LYS A 158 -1.03 -16.71 -20.37
CA LYS A 158 -1.78 -16.63 -21.64
C LYS A 158 -2.90 -15.60 -21.64
N LYS A 159 -3.36 -15.13 -20.46
CA LYS A 159 -4.40 -14.09 -20.35
C LYS A 159 -3.84 -12.66 -20.54
N THR A 160 -2.52 -12.51 -20.65
CA THR A 160 -1.84 -11.22 -20.85
C THR A 160 -2.20 -10.59 -22.18
N SER A 161 -2.07 -9.26 -22.28
CA SER A 161 -2.50 -8.46 -23.42
C SER A 161 -1.46 -8.38 -24.54
N ILE A 162 -0.38 -9.15 -24.45
CA ILE A 162 0.73 -9.05 -25.39
C ILE A 162 0.27 -9.52 -26.76
N GLN A 163 0.23 -8.59 -27.70
CA GLN A 163 -0.22 -8.84 -29.07
C GLN A 163 0.93 -9.34 -29.96
N ASN A 164 0.56 -9.90 -31.10
CA ASN A 164 1.47 -10.32 -32.16
C ASN A 164 2.49 -11.37 -31.67
N ILE A 165 2.10 -12.25 -30.75
CA ILE A 165 2.89 -13.43 -30.43
C ILE A 165 2.92 -14.34 -31.66
N ASN A 166 4.08 -14.90 -31.97
CA ASN A 166 4.24 -15.82 -33.09
C ASN A 166 3.27 -17.02 -32.98
N LYS A 167 2.36 -17.19 -33.95
CA LYS A 167 1.30 -18.21 -33.93
C LYS A 167 1.84 -19.63 -33.84
N HIS A 168 2.89 -19.96 -34.59
CA HIS A 168 3.50 -21.31 -34.57
C HIS A 168 4.05 -21.67 -33.18
N THR A 169 4.64 -20.68 -32.51
CA THR A 169 5.10 -20.83 -31.12
C THR A 169 3.93 -21.05 -30.16
N LEU A 170 2.86 -20.26 -30.31
CA LEU A 170 1.65 -20.37 -29.50
C LEU A 170 0.95 -21.73 -29.70
N GLU A 171 0.82 -22.20 -30.94
CA GLU A 171 0.24 -23.51 -31.26
C GLU A 171 1.02 -24.66 -30.63
N PHE A 172 2.36 -24.58 -30.67
CA PHE A 172 3.22 -25.56 -30.00
C PHE A 172 2.98 -25.59 -28.49
N ILE A 173 2.97 -24.41 -27.84
CA ILE A 173 2.73 -24.28 -26.40
C ILE A 173 1.33 -24.81 -26.05
N ASN A 174 0.30 -24.47 -26.84
CA ASN A 174 -1.08 -24.90 -26.61
C ASN A 174 -1.20 -26.44 -26.60
N LYS A 175 -0.59 -27.13 -27.57
CA LYS A 175 -0.61 -28.60 -27.60
C LYS A 175 -0.03 -29.23 -26.33
N ILE A 176 1.04 -28.64 -25.79
CA ILE A 176 1.67 -29.12 -24.55
C ILE A 176 0.80 -28.81 -23.33
N ILE A 177 0.21 -27.62 -23.28
CA ILE A 177 -0.74 -27.24 -22.22
C ILE A 177 -1.94 -28.18 -22.24
N ASP A 178 -2.56 -28.44 -23.39
CA ASP A 178 -3.75 -29.28 -23.50
C ASP A 178 -3.46 -30.71 -23.04
N TYR A 179 -2.33 -31.28 -23.48
CA TYR A 179 -1.88 -32.59 -22.99
C TYR A 179 -1.67 -32.61 -21.48
N SER A 180 -0.97 -31.60 -20.94
CA SER A 180 -0.67 -31.51 -19.51
C SER A 180 -1.93 -31.27 -18.67
N ASN A 181 -2.86 -30.46 -19.17
CA ASN A 181 -4.13 -30.14 -18.50
C ASN A 181 -5.00 -31.40 -18.37
N ASN A 182 -5.07 -32.22 -19.43
CA ASN A 182 -5.87 -33.45 -19.42
C ASN A 182 -5.39 -34.52 -18.42
N ILE A 183 -4.11 -34.50 -18.05
CA ILE A 183 -3.55 -35.45 -17.07
C ILE A 183 -3.48 -34.89 -15.64
N THR A 184 -3.74 -33.59 -15.46
CA THR A 184 -3.62 -32.91 -14.16
C THR A 184 -4.98 -32.87 -13.48
N LYS A 185 -5.04 -33.25 -12.20
CA LYS A 185 -6.27 -33.09 -11.41
C LYS A 185 -6.33 -31.72 -10.76
N THR A 186 -7.53 -31.15 -10.65
CA THR A 186 -7.75 -29.86 -9.98
C THR A 186 -7.31 -29.91 -8.52
N SER A 187 -7.54 -31.04 -7.84
CA SER A 187 -7.09 -31.27 -6.46
C SER A 187 -5.59 -31.05 -6.26
N ASP A 188 -4.76 -31.40 -7.26
CA ASP A 188 -3.30 -31.27 -7.16
C ASP A 188 -2.86 -29.80 -7.25
N ILE A 189 -3.63 -28.96 -7.97
CA ILE A 189 -3.42 -27.52 -8.04
C ILE A 189 -3.79 -26.87 -6.70
N ILE A 190 -4.95 -27.20 -6.14
CA ILE A 190 -5.43 -26.62 -4.86
C ILE A 190 -4.47 -26.94 -3.73
N LYS A 191 -4.00 -28.19 -3.64
CA LYS A 191 -3.02 -28.62 -2.63
C LYS A 191 -1.77 -27.77 -2.58
N ASN A 192 -1.32 -27.30 -3.75
CA ASN A 192 -0.11 -26.50 -3.89
C ASN A 192 -0.42 -25.03 -4.21
N ALA A 193 -1.67 -24.59 -4.04
CA ALA A 193 -2.10 -23.26 -4.47
C ALA A 193 -1.35 -22.13 -3.73
N TYR A 194 -0.90 -22.36 -2.49
CA TYR A 194 -0.04 -21.41 -1.77
C TYR A 194 1.25 -21.10 -2.56
N ASP A 195 1.93 -22.11 -3.07
CA ASP A 195 3.15 -21.91 -3.85
C ASP A 195 2.86 -21.46 -5.30
N PHE A 196 1.77 -21.97 -5.89
CA PHE A 196 1.45 -21.77 -7.31
C PHE A 196 0.80 -20.42 -7.60
N ILE A 197 0.08 -19.87 -6.63
CA ILE A 197 -0.66 -18.61 -6.75
C ILE A 197 0.06 -17.50 -5.98
N GLU A 198 0.27 -17.67 -4.68
CA GLU A 198 0.73 -16.59 -3.80
C GLU A 198 2.25 -16.34 -3.89
N ARG A 199 3.06 -17.40 -4.01
CA ARG A 199 4.54 -17.28 -4.12
C ARG A 199 5.07 -17.27 -5.55
N ASN A 200 4.20 -17.17 -6.55
CA ASN A 200 4.58 -17.31 -7.95
C ASN A 200 5.25 -16.05 -8.51
N LYS A 201 6.58 -16.05 -8.55
CA LYS A 201 7.40 -14.93 -9.03
C LYS A 201 7.17 -14.56 -10.50
N TYR A 202 6.70 -15.50 -11.34
CA TYR A 202 6.48 -15.24 -12.75
C TYR A 202 5.22 -14.40 -12.96
N LEU A 203 4.12 -14.76 -12.30
CA LEU A 203 2.87 -13.98 -12.38
C LEU A 203 3.09 -12.54 -11.92
N LEU A 204 3.78 -12.36 -10.80
CA LEU A 204 4.07 -11.03 -10.25
C LEU A 204 4.87 -10.12 -11.20
N LYS A 205 5.75 -10.71 -12.03
CA LYS A 205 6.65 -9.94 -12.89
C LYS A 205 6.10 -9.71 -14.31
N TYR A 206 5.32 -10.66 -14.83
CA TYR A 206 4.95 -10.70 -16.24
C TYR A 206 3.46 -10.45 -16.52
N GLU A 207 2.63 -10.30 -15.48
CA GLU A 207 1.22 -9.90 -15.63
C GLU A 207 1.06 -8.46 -16.16
N ASP A 208 -0.08 -8.20 -16.79
CA ASP A 208 -0.43 -6.86 -17.25
C ASP A 208 -0.65 -5.93 -16.06
N MET A 209 -0.12 -4.71 -16.15
CA MET A 209 -0.58 -3.60 -15.33
C MET A 209 -1.93 -3.12 -15.86
N THR A 210 -2.95 -3.16 -15.01
CA THR A 210 -4.31 -2.72 -15.32
C THR A 210 -4.87 -1.89 -14.18
N LEU A 211 -5.87 -1.06 -14.46
CA LEU A 211 -6.66 -0.40 -13.41
C LEU A 211 -7.34 -1.45 -12.53
N PHE A 212 -7.50 -1.13 -11.24
CA PHE A 212 -8.31 -1.94 -10.36
C PHE A 212 -9.80 -1.84 -10.76
N PRO A 213 -10.61 -2.91 -10.55
CA PRO A 213 -12.04 -2.91 -10.89
C PRO A 213 -12.81 -1.71 -10.31
N HIS A 214 -12.52 -1.33 -9.06
CA HIS A 214 -13.15 -0.20 -8.42
C HIS A 214 -12.80 1.15 -9.10
N GLN A 215 -11.57 1.32 -9.61
CA GLN A 215 -11.19 2.51 -10.39
C GLN A 215 -11.93 2.56 -11.72
N LYS A 216 -12.05 1.40 -12.40
CA LYS A 216 -12.82 1.30 -13.66
C LYS A 216 -14.27 1.69 -13.46
N GLN A 217 -14.90 1.22 -12.38
CA GLN A 217 -16.27 1.54 -12.03
C GLN A 217 -16.43 3.03 -11.70
N LEU A 218 -15.53 3.60 -10.89
CA LEU A 218 -15.53 5.03 -10.55
C LEU A 218 -15.42 5.90 -11.80
N PHE A 219 -14.45 5.63 -12.68
CA PHE A 219 -14.28 6.39 -13.92
C PHE A 219 -15.49 6.25 -14.84
N SER A 220 -16.09 5.07 -14.92
CA SER A 220 -17.28 4.83 -15.75
C SER A 220 -18.52 5.56 -15.23
N ILE A 221 -18.69 5.66 -13.91
CA ILE A 221 -19.80 6.41 -13.27
C ILE A 221 -19.62 7.91 -13.47
N CYS A 222 -18.39 8.40 -13.34
CA CYS A 222 -18.09 9.83 -13.44
C CYS A 222 -18.03 10.33 -14.88
N LYS A 223 -17.78 9.48 -15.88
CA LYS A 223 -17.63 9.91 -17.28
C LYS A 223 -18.85 10.72 -17.76
N LEU A 224 -18.61 11.90 -18.33
CA LEU A 224 -19.71 12.69 -18.90
C LEU A 224 -20.16 12.05 -20.21
N LYS A 225 -21.47 12.13 -20.44
CA LYS A 225 -22.11 11.65 -21.67
C LYS A 225 -22.69 12.87 -22.38
N PRO A 226 -22.29 13.14 -23.64
CA PRO A 226 -22.72 14.35 -24.35
C PRO A 226 -24.24 14.50 -24.44
N ASP A 227 -24.95 13.37 -24.53
CA ASP A 227 -26.40 13.32 -24.78
C ASP A 227 -27.24 13.15 -23.51
N GLN A 228 -26.64 13.22 -22.31
CA GLN A 228 -27.37 13.03 -21.05
C GLN A 228 -27.24 14.27 -20.14
N PRO A 229 -28.33 14.73 -19.53
CA PRO A 229 -28.28 15.78 -18.52
C PRO A 229 -27.40 15.33 -17.34
N ILE A 230 -26.65 16.27 -16.77
CA ILE A 230 -25.78 16.00 -15.63
C ILE A 230 -26.66 15.80 -14.40
N SER A 231 -26.56 14.62 -13.79
CA SER A 231 -27.20 14.29 -12.52
C SER A 231 -26.24 14.50 -11.34
N PRO A 232 -26.74 14.98 -10.19
CA PRO A 232 -26.02 14.91 -8.92
C PRO A 232 -25.71 13.46 -8.56
N LYS A 233 -24.52 13.22 -8.00
CA LYS A 233 -24.02 11.88 -7.68
C LYS A 233 -23.36 11.86 -6.31
N LEU A 234 -23.84 10.99 -5.43
CA LEU A 234 -23.14 10.60 -4.21
C LEU A 234 -22.52 9.22 -4.42
N ILE A 235 -21.20 9.12 -4.32
CA ILE A 235 -20.45 7.89 -4.58
C ILE A 235 -19.76 7.44 -3.30
N LEU A 236 -20.21 6.32 -2.74
CA LEU A 236 -19.53 5.62 -1.66
C LEU A 236 -18.44 4.72 -2.24
N TYR A 237 -17.18 5.09 -2.05
CA TYR A 237 -16.04 4.44 -2.66
C TYR A 237 -15.23 3.63 -1.63
N ALA A 238 -15.64 2.37 -1.46
CA ALA A 238 -15.05 1.42 -0.51
C ALA A 238 -14.15 0.39 -1.22
N ALA A 239 -12.85 0.64 -1.21
CA ALA A 239 -11.85 -0.32 -1.66
C ALA A 239 -10.76 -0.49 -0.61
N PRO A 240 -9.99 -1.60 -0.61
CA PRO A 240 -8.93 -1.82 0.36
C PRO A 240 -7.89 -0.70 0.30
N THR A 241 -7.23 -0.42 1.41
CA THR A 241 -6.13 0.55 1.37
C THR A 241 -4.92 -0.01 0.61
N GLY A 242 -4.23 0.86 -0.15
CA GLY A 242 -3.12 0.47 -1.02
C GLY A 242 -3.53 0.14 -2.47
N THR A 243 -4.82 0.16 -2.82
CA THR A 243 -5.30 -0.12 -4.20
C THR A 243 -5.51 1.16 -5.03
N GLY A 244 -4.82 2.26 -4.70
CA GLY A 244 -4.82 3.48 -5.52
C GLY A 244 -6.07 4.36 -5.41
N LYS A 245 -6.85 4.27 -4.31
CA LYS A 245 -7.99 5.18 -4.06
C LYS A 245 -7.58 6.65 -4.12
N THR A 246 -6.64 7.06 -3.27
CA THR A 246 -6.10 8.42 -3.17
C THR A 246 -5.52 8.97 -4.48
N LEU A 247 -5.09 8.11 -5.42
CA LEU A 247 -4.57 8.52 -6.74
C LEU A 247 -5.66 8.62 -7.83
N SER A 248 -6.87 8.10 -7.57
CA SER A 248 -8.01 8.16 -8.51
C SER A 248 -8.39 9.58 -8.96
N PRO A 249 -8.27 10.64 -8.12
CA PRO A 249 -8.43 12.03 -8.54
C PRO A 249 -7.64 12.44 -9.79
N LEU A 250 -6.45 11.85 -10.02
CA LEU A 250 -5.64 12.16 -11.21
C LEU A 250 -6.36 11.80 -12.49
N GLY A 251 -7.02 10.64 -12.54
CA GLY A 251 -7.83 10.22 -13.69
C GLY A 251 -9.09 11.06 -13.84
N LEU A 252 -9.79 11.35 -12.73
CA LEU A 252 -10.99 12.20 -12.76
C LEU A 252 -10.70 13.63 -13.25
N SER A 253 -9.49 14.14 -12.98
CA SER A 253 -9.05 15.47 -13.42
C SER A 253 -8.91 15.64 -14.93
N GLU A 254 -9.04 14.56 -15.72
CA GLU A 254 -9.03 14.62 -17.19
C GLU A 254 -10.26 15.33 -17.76
N GLU A 255 -11.38 15.34 -17.04
CA GLU A 255 -12.63 15.96 -17.50
C GLU A 255 -13.29 16.89 -16.47
N TYR A 256 -12.95 16.72 -15.19
CA TYR A 256 -13.46 17.51 -14.07
C TYR A 256 -12.37 18.32 -13.38
N ARG A 257 -12.79 19.36 -12.65
CA ARG A 257 -11.98 19.96 -11.59
C ARG A 257 -12.20 19.18 -10.30
N ILE A 258 -11.15 18.98 -9.52
CA ILE A 258 -11.24 18.20 -8.29
C ILE A 258 -11.00 19.09 -7.07
N ILE A 259 -11.88 18.98 -6.07
CA ILE A 259 -11.62 19.43 -4.70
C ILE A 259 -11.30 18.17 -3.90
N PHE A 260 -10.02 17.97 -3.57
CA PHE A 260 -9.55 16.86 -2.77
C PHE A 260 -9.49 17.27 -1.29
N VAL A 261 -10.40 16.72 -0.50
CA VAL A 261 -10.48 16.96 0.95
C VAL A 261 -9.75 15.85 1.68
N CYS A 262 -8.80 16.22 2.55
CA CYS A 262 -8.06 15.26 3.36
C CYS A 262 -8.00 15.69 4.83
N VAL A 263 -8.15 14.74 5.75
CA VAL A 263 -8.07 15.03 7.18
C VAL A 263 -6.61 15.23 7.62
N ALA A 264 -5.66 14.57 6.94
CA ALA A 264 -4.25 14.63 7.28
C ALA A 264 -3.38 15.19 6.13
N ARG A 265 -2.58 16.21 6.46
CA ARG A 265 -1.78 17.00 5.50
C ARG A 265 -0.88 16.19 4.58
N HIS A 266 -0.16 15.20 5.12
CA HIS A 266 0.79 14.39 4.33
C HIS A 266 0.09 13.53 3.26
N ILE A 267 -1.20 13.20 3.43
CA ILE A 267 -1.99 12.51 2.40
C ILE A 267 -2.20 13.45 1.21
N GLY A 268 -2.62 14.69 1.48
CA GLY A 268 -2.75 15.72 0.45
C GLY A 268 -1.42 16.02 -0.25
N LEU A 269 -0.31 16.11 0.50
CA LEU A 269 1.02 16.31 -0.09
C LEU A 269 1.48 15.13 -0.96
N ALA A 270 1.13 13.89 -0.60
CA ALA A 270 1.45 12.72 -1.41
C ALA A 270 0.71 12.77 -2.76
N LEU A 271 -0.59 13.09 -2.77
CA LEU A 271 -1.34 13.30 -4.00
C LEU A 271 -0.76 14.46 -4.82
N ALA A 272 -0.41 15.58 -4.17
CA ALA A 272 0.19 16.72 -4.84
C ALA A 272 1.48 16.36 -5.57
N LYS A 273 2.35 15.57 -4.93
CA LYS A 273 3.60 15.10 -5.54
C LYS A 273 3.36 14.30 -6.82
N SER A 274 2.39 13.38 -6.79
CA SER A 274 2.01 12.60 -7.97
C SER A 274 1.38 13.48 -9.06
N ALA A 275 0.54 14.45 -8.68
CA ALA A 275 -0.10 15.39 -9.60
C ALA A 275 0.92 16.30 -10.29
N ILE A 276 1.82 16.92 -9.54
CA ILE A 276 2.88 17.79 -10.05
C ILE A 276 3.84 17.00 -10.95
N SER A 277 4.14 15.75 -10.62
CA SER A 277 4.97 14.88 -11.47
C SER A 277 4.32 14.54 -12.82
N MET A 278 3.00 14.64 -12.92
CA MET A 278 2.22 14.52 -14.14
C MET A 278 1.84 15.89 -14.75
N GLU A 279 2.50 16.95 -14.29
CA GLU A 279 2.31 18.34 -14.74
C GLU A 279 0.88 18.86 -14.57
N LYS A 280 0.11 18.28 -13.62
CA LYS A 280 -1.22 18.76 -13.26
C LYS A 280 -1.16 20.09 -12.53
N LYS A 281 -2.18 20.91 -12.75
CA LYS A 281 -2.29 22.26 -12.17
C LYS A 281 -2.93 22.22 -10.78
N VAL A 282 -2.08 22.20 -9.75
CA VAL A 282 -2.49 22.05 -8.34
C VAL A 282 -2.60 23.39 -7.60
N ALA A 283 -3.53 23.47 -6.64
CA ALA A 283 -3.64 24.54 -5.64
C ALA A 283 -3.83 23.96 -4.23
N PHE A 284 -3.47 24.74 -3.20
CA PHE A 284 -3.53 24.33 -1.80
C PHE A 284 -4.37 25.30 -0.96
N ALA A 285 -5.27 24.74 -0.17
CA ALA A 285 -6.09 25.45 0.81
C ALA A 285 -6.06 24.69 2.16
N PHE A 286 -4.95 24.82 2.88
CA PHE A 286 -4.78 24.30 4.25
C PHE A 286 -4.85 25.44 5.26
N GLY A 287 -5.66 25.30 6.31
CA GLY A 287 -5.91 26.33 7.32
C GLY A 287 -6.36 27.67 6.73
N CYS A 288 -7.25 27.63 5.74
CA CYS A 288 -7.70 28.81 5.00
C CYS A 288 -9.09 29.28 5.44
N GLU A 289 -9.17 30.52 5.91
CA GLU A 289 -10.43 31.18 6.25
C GLU A 289 -10.99 32.01 5.07
N THR A 290 -10.11 32.47 4.17
CA THR A 290 -10.49 33.32 3.04
C THR A 290 -9.86 32.85 1.73
N ALA A 291 -10.44 33.27 0.59
CA ALA A 291 -9.88 33.00 -0.74
C ALA A 291 -8.43 33.51 -0.91
N SER A 292 -8.06 34.56 -0.17
CA SER A 292 -6.69 35.12 -0.20
C SER A 292 -5.62 34.21 0.41
N ASP A 293 -6.04 33.20 1.18
CA ASP A 293 -5.15 32.24 1.83
C ASP A 293 -4.74 31.10 0.90
N VAL A 294 -5.49 30.88 -0.18
CA VAL A 294 -5.20 29.88 -1.21
C VAL A 294 -3.83 30.14 -1.84
N ARG A 295 -3.07 29.07 -2.09
CA ARG A 295 -1.76 29.14 -2.74
C ARG A 295 -1.75 28.28 -3.99
N LEU A 296 -1.39 28.89 -5.11
CA LEU A 296 -1.29 28.23 -6.41
C LEU A 296 0.13 27.68 -6.61
N HIS A 297 0.22 26.46 -7.16
CA HIS A 297 1.48 25.98 -7.71
C HIS A 297 1.85 26.75 -8.98
N TYR A 298 3.13 26.78 -9.34
CA TYR A 298 3.62 27.50 -10.52
C TYR A 298 2.99 27.03 -11.84
N PHE A 299 2.63 25.75 -11.96
CA PHE A 299 1.92 25.24 -13.15
C PHE A 299 0.49 25.80 -13.29
N SER A 300 -0.11 26.23 -12.19
CA SER A 300 -1.47 26.78 -12.13
C SER A 300 -1.49 28.31 -12.25
N ALA A 301 -0.35 28.96 -12.01
CA ALA A 301 -0.22 30.41 -11.98
C ALA A 301 -0.37 31.03 -13.38
N ILE A 302 -1.42 31.84 -13.57
CA ILE A 302 -1.62 32.61 -14.81
C ILE A 302 -0.81 33.91 -14.75
N ASN A 303 -0.96 34.67 -13.67
CA ASN A 303 -0.30 35.95 -13.47
C ASN A 303 0.83 35.82 -12.46
N TYR A 304 2.06 36.08 -12.92
CA TYR A 304 3.22 36.10 -12.05
C TYR A 304 4.24 37.14 -12.47
N THR A 305 4.91 37.72 -11.49
CA THR A 305 6.05 38.60 -11.73
C THR A 305 7.28 37.75 -12.05
N LYS A 306 8.09 38.11 -13.05
CA LYS A 306 9.37 37.43 -13.32
C LYS A 306 10.50 38.07 -12.53
N ASN A 307 11.35 37.26 -11.93
CA ASN A 307 12.55 37.75 -11.26
C ASN A 307 13.52 38.31 -12.32
N ARG A 308 13.84 39.61 -12.23
CA ARG A 308 14.68 40.32 -13.22
C ARG A 308 16.11 39.77 -13.30
N ARG A 309 16.63 39.08 -12.28
CA ARG A 309 18.00 38.52 -12.27
C ARG A 309 18.07 37.06 -12.72
N SER A 310 17.13 36.22 -12.30
CA SER A 310 17.17 34.77 -12.60
C SER A 310 16.26 34.34 -13.75
N GLY A 311 15.37 35.21 -14.23
CA GLY A 311 14.36 34.88 -15.24
C GLY A 311 13.23 33.96 -14.75
N GLY A 312 13.34 33.42 -13.53
CA GLY A 312 12.36 32.53 -12.91
C GLY A 312 11.09 33.24 -12.43
N ILE A 313 10.08 32.44 -12.09
CA ILE A 313 8.81 32.92 -11.54
C ILE A 313 9.05 33.55 -10.15
N GLY A 314 8.54 34.75 -9.95
CA GLY A 314 8.58 35.55 -8.72
C GLY A 314 7.26 35.46 -7.96
N LYS A 315 6.67 36.60 -7.57
CA LYS A 315 5.39 36.61 -6.84
C LYS A 315 4.25 36.20 -7.78
N VAL A 316 3.54 35.14 -7.41
CA VAL A 316 2.33 34.60 -8.06
C VAL A 316 1.11 35.34 -7.53
N ASP A 317 0.19 35.70 -8.42
CA ASP A 317 -1.15 36.14 -8.07
C ASP A 317 -2.04 34.93 -7.79
N ASN A 318 -2.42 34.76 -6.53
CA ASN A 318 -3.24 33.62 -6.08
C ASN A 318 -4.75 33.91 -6.14
N SER A 319 -5.16 35.07 -6.68
CA SER A 319 -6.58 35.43 -6.76
C SER A 319 -7.29 34.88 -8.01
N VAL A 320 -6.53 34.34 -8.98
CA VAL A 320 -7.04 33.89 -10.28
C VAL A 320 -6.89 32.37 -10.40
N GLY A 321 -7.99 31.64 -10.27
CA GLY A 321 -8.03 30.19 -10.15
C GLY A 321 -8.42 29.40 -11.40
N ASP A 322 -8.63 30.05 -12.56
CA ASP A 322 -9.20 29.43 -13.76
C ASP A 322 -8.47 28.16 -14.24
N ASN A 323 -7.16 28.13 -14.01
CA ASN A 323 -6.29 27.04 -14.44
C ASN A 323 -6.19 25.88 -13.45
N VAL A 324 -6.76 26.00 -12.24
CA VAL A 324 -6.64 24.95 -11.22
C VAL A 324 -7.41 23.70 -11.65
N GLU A 325 -6.70 22.57 -11.76
CA GLU A 325 -7.27 21.25 -12.03
C GLU A 325 -7.60 20.50 -10.74
N ILE A 326 -6.72 20.60 -9.73
CA ILE A 326 -6.85 19.90 -8.46
C ILE A 326 -6.60 20.90 -7.31
N MET A 327 -7.63 21.16 -6.52
CA MET A 327 -7.58 21.91 -5.27
C MET A 327 -7.46 20.94 -4.10
N ILE A 328 -6.38 21.02 -3.32
CA ILE A 328 -6.14 20.16 -2.15
C ILE A 328 -6.41 20.97 -0.90
N CYS A 329 -7.33 20.50 -0.05
CA CYS A 329 -7.70 21.19 1.18
C CYS A 329 -7.86 20.25 2.37
N ASP A 330 -7.87 20.83 3.57
CA ASP A 330 -8.34 20.15 4.77
C ASP A 330 -9.85 20.32 4.96
N VAL A 331 -10.41 19.59 5.93
CA VAL A 331 -11.83 19.66 6.28
C VAL A 331 -12.22 21.09 6.70
N GLN A 332 -11.36 21.82 7.40
CA GLN A 332 -11.69 23.18 7.88
C GLN A 332 -11.80 24.20 6.74
N SER A 333 -11.01 24.01 5.69
CA SER A 333 -10.88 24.94 4.56
C SER A 333 -11.81 24.59 3.40
N TYR A 334 -12.63 23.53 3.53
CA TYR A 334 -13.43 23.02 2.43
C TYR A 334 -14.36 24.07 1.80
N LEU A 335 -15.13 24.79 2.59
CA LEU A 335 -16.06 25.81 2.07
C LEU A 335 -15.32 26.94 1.35
N THR A 336 -14.20 27.40 1.91
CA THR A 336 -13.33 28.39 1.27
C THR A 336 -12.83 27.89 -0.09
N ALA A 337 -12.35 26.65 -0.15
CA ALA A 337 -11.87 26.02 -1.38
C ALA A 337 -13.00 25.81 -2.40
N MET A 338 -14.20 25.43 -1.93
CA MET A 338 -15.39 25.26 -2.75
C MET A 338 -15.81 26.57 -3.41
N HIS A 339 -15.98 27.65 -2.64
CA HIS A 339 -16.35 28.96 -3.17
C HIS A 339 -15.28 29.50 -4.12
N TYR A 340 -14.00 29.28 -3.83
CA TYR A 340 -12.91 29.64 -4.73
C TYR A 340 -13.05 28.93 -6.08
N MET A 341 -13.27 27.61 -6.09
CA MET A 341 -13.39 26.83 -7.33
C MET A 341 -14.66 27.18 -8.13
N LEU A 342 -15.77 27.44 -7.44
CA LEU A 342 -17.05 27.86 -8.04
C LEU A 342 -16.99 29.24 -8.70
N ALA A 343 -16.10 30.12 -8.25
CA ALA A 343 -15.91 31.43 -8.87
C ALA A 343 -15.39 31.34 -10.32
N PHE A 344 -14.74 30.23 -10.68
CA PHE A 344 -14.11 30.05 -12.00
C PHE A 344 -14.66 28.86 -12.80
N ASN A 345 -15.44 27.96 -12.18
CA ASN A 345 -15.93 26.74 -12.82
C ASN A 345 -17.40 26.48 -12.44
N PRO A 346 -18.22 25.94 -13.36
CA PRO A 346 -19.58 25.52 -13.03
C PRO A 346 -19.56 24.31 -12.07
N ALA A 347 -20.54 24.25 -11.16
CA ALA A 347 -20.60 23.24 -10.10
C ALA A 347 -20.61 21.80 -10.66
N GLU A 348 -21.27 21.60 -11.80
CA GLU A 348 -21.41 20.31 -12.50
C GLU A 348 -20.07 19.79 -13.05
N ARG A 349 -19.07 20.65 -13.19
CA ARG A 349 -17.71 20.30 -13.63
C ARG A 349 -16.73 20.11 -12.48
N ILE A 350 -17.22 20.13 -11.24
CA ILE A 350 -16.41 19.94 -10.04
C ILE A 350 -16.80 18.64 -9.35
N ILE A 351 -15.80 17.85 -8.94
CA ILE A 351 -15.99 16.70 -8.05
C ILE A 351 -15.35 17.03 -6.71
N THR A 352 -16.12 16.91 -5.62
CA THR A 352 -15.55 16.84 -4.28
C THR A 352 -15.14 15.40 -4.01
N TYR A 353 -13.85 15.15 -3.84
CA TYR A 353 -13.29 13.87 -3.46
C TYR A 353 -12.82 13.95 -2.01
N TRP A 354 -13.59 13.38 -1.09
CA TRP A 354 -13.24 13.35 0.33
C TRP A 354 -12.57 12.02 0.67
N ASP A 355 -11.28 12.07 0.96
CA ASP A 355 -10.50 10.90 1.37
C ASP A 355 -10.53 10.73 2.90
N GLU A 356 -10.86 9.52 3.34
CA GLU A 356 -11.04 9.09 4.73
C GLU A 356 -12.03 9.97 5.54
N PRO A 357 -13.29 10.14 5.09
CA PRO A 357 -14.30 10.95 5.80
C PRO A 357 -14.72 10.38 7.16
N THR A 358 -14.39 9.12 7.45
CA THR A 358 -14.71 8.46 8.74
C THR A 358 -13.73 8.78 9.85
N ILE A 359 -12.58 9.43 9.55
CA ILE A 359 -11.61 9.82 10.59
C ILE A 359 -12.30 10.77 11.58
N THR A 360 -12.15 10.48 12.87
CA THR A 360 -12.80 11.15 14.01
C THR A 360 -14.28 10.83 14.23
N LEU A 361 -14.91 10.03 13.37
CA LEU A 361 -16.29 9.57 13.57
C LEU A 361 -16.38 8.39 14.52
N ASP A 362 -15.25 7.83 14.94
CA ASP A 362 -15.13 6.83 16.01
C ASP A 362 -15.32 7.43 17.41
N TYR A 363 -15.18 8.75 17.57
CA TYR A 363 -15.43 9.45 18.83
C TYR A 363 -16.90 9.88 18.94
N GLN A 364 -17.45 9.89 20.16
CA GLN A 364 -18.79 10.44 20.41
C GLN A 364 -18.86 11.95 20.10
N GLU A 365 -17.82 12.69 20.51
CA GLU A 365 -17.69 14.13 20.25
C GLU A 365 -16.27 14.47 19.81
N HIS A 366 -16.14 15.34 18.81
CA HIS A 366 -14.85 15.85 18.33
C HIS A 366 -15.01 17.27 17.76
N PRO A 367 -14.03 18.18 17.90
CA PRO A 367 -14.12 19.56 17.37
C PRO A 367 -14.42 19.65 15.87
N LEU A 368 -14.00 18.66 15.09
CA LEU A 368 -14.29 18.62 13.65
C LEU A 368 -15.74 18.24 13.32
N HIS A 369 -16.51 17.65 14.24
CA HIS A 369 -17.88 17.22 13.96
C HIS A 369 -18.76 18.39 13.51
N GLN A 370 -18.66 19.53 14.20
CA GLN A 370 -19.41 20.74 13.84
C GLN A 370 -18.98 21.29 12.46
N VAL A 371 -17.69 21.20 12.14
CA VAL A 371 -17.14 21.63 10.85
C VAL A 371 -17.63 20.71 9.72
N ILE A 372 -17.63 19.38 9.94
CA ILE A 372 -18.13 18.38 9.00
C ILE A 372 -19.61 18.63 8.68
N GLN A 373 -20.42 18.84 9.72
CA GLN A 373 -21.85 19.12 9.54
C GLN A 373 -22.08 20.41 8.76
N ARG A 374 -21.35 21.47 9.11
CA ARG A 374 -21.41 22.74 8.38
C ARG A 374 -21.01 22.58 6.91
N ASN A 375 -19.90 21.88 6.64
CA ASN A 375 -19.44 21.61 5.29
C ASN A 375 -20.48 20.85 4.47
N TRP A 376 -21.12 19.84 5.06
CA TRP A 376 -22.16 19.07 4.40
C TRP A 376 -23.40 19.92 4.11
N ALA A 377 -23.88 20.66 5.10
CA ALA A 377 -25.06 21.53 4.99
C ALA A 377 -24.87 22.65 3.97
N GLU A 378 -23.68 23.27 3.90
CA GLU A 378 -23.37 24.38 3.00
C GLU A 378 -22.80 23.94 1.63
N ASN A 379 -22.48 22.65 1.43
CA ASN A 379 -21.93 22.15 0.16
C ASN A 379 -22.82 22.49 -1.05
N GLN A 380 -22.23 22.96 -2.14
CA GLN A 380 -22.91 23.26 -3.41
C GLN A 380 -22.46 22.35 -4.57
N ILE A 381 -21.49 21.47 -4.34
CA ILE A 381 -20.95 20.57 -5.36
C ILE A 381 -21.85 19.33 -5.49
N PRO A 382 -22.45 19.07 -6.67
CA PRO A 382 -23.43 18.02 -6.87
C PRO A 382 -22.82 16.63 -7.04
N THR A 383 -21.51 16.52 -7.30
CA THR A 383 -20.81 15.22 -7.38
C THR A 383 -19.84 15.09 -6.22
N MET A 384 -20.15 14.17 -5.30
CA MET A 384 -19.35 13.91 -4.10
C MET A 384 -18.93 12.45 -4.03
N VAL A 385 -17.63 12.22 -3.82
CA VAL A 385 -17.03 10.91 -3.62
C VAL A 385 -16.55 10.81 -2.18
N LEU A 386 -17.13 9.90 -1.40
CA LEU A 386 -16.68 9.56 -0.05
C LEU A 386 -15.80 8.32 -0.15
N SER A 387 -14.49 8.47 0.07
CA SER A 387 -13.49 7.41 -0.12
C SER A 387 -12.97 6.92 1.23
N CYS A 388 -13.35 5.71 1.65
CA CYS A 388 -12.79 5.05 2.84
C CYS A 388 -12.90 3.53 2.72
N ALA A 389 -11.96 2.78 3.30
CA ALA A 389 -12.02 1.32 3.29
C ALA A 389 -13.14 0.72 4.16
N THR A 390 -13.63 1.45 5.17
CA THR A 390 -14.59 0.96 6.18
C THR A 390 -15.86 1.80 6.22
N LEU A 391 -16.36 2.26 5.06
CA LEU A 391 -17.64 2.96 5.01
C LEU A 391 -18.77 2.07 5.56
N PRO A 392 -19.72 2.63 6.33
CA PRO A 392 -20.92 1.92 6.74
C PRO A 392 -21.74 1.39 5.56
N SER A 393 -22.63 0.45 5.86
CA SER A 393 -23.51 -0.15 4.85
C SER A 393 -24.56 0.82 4.33
N ASP A 394 -25.09 0.52 3.16
CA ASP A 394 -26.15 1.30 2.51
C ASP A 394 -27.42 1.34 3.37
N GLU A 395 -27.71 0.29 4.15
CA GLU A 395 -28.83 0.23 5.09
C GLU A 395 -28.65 1.22 6.26
N GLU A 396 -27.44 1.35 6.77
CA GLU A 396 -27.12 2.25 7.87
C GLU A 396 -27.14 3.73 7.44
N LEU A 397 -26.82 4.03 6.18
CA LEU A 397 -26.65 5.41 5.65
C LEU A 397 -27.91 6.01 5.00
N GLN A 398 -29.08 5.40 5.16
CA GLN A 398 -30.32 5.92 4.58
C GLN A 398 -30.62 7.40 4.92
N PRO A 399 -30.38 7.90 6.15
CA PRO A 399 -30.56 9.32 6.47
C PRO A 399 -29.69 10.25 5.61
N VAL A 400 -28.42 9.89 5.40
CA VAL A 400 -27.48 10.66 4.57
C VAL A 400 -27.94 10.70 3.11
N PHE A 401 -28.44 9.57 2.61
CA PHE A 401 -28.96 9.44 1.25
C PHE A 401 -30.22 10.28 1.03
N ALA A 402 -31.13 10.28 1.99
CA ALA A 402 -32.33 11.10 1.94
C ALA A 402 -31.98 12.59 1.93
N ASP A 403 -31.08 13.03 2.81
CA ASP A 403 -30.63 14.43 2.87
C ASP A 403 -29.99 14.89 1.55
N PHE A 404 -29.05 14.11 1.01
CA PHE A 404 -28.39 14.41 -0.27
C PHE A 404 -29.41 14.53 -1.42
N ARG A 405 -30.37 13.60 -1.49
CA ARG A 405 -31.44 13.63 -2.50
C ARG A 405 -32.29 14.88 -2.36
N CYS A 406 -32.77 15.18 -1.14
CA CYS A 406 -33.58 16.37 -0.88
C CYS A 406 -32.86 17.66 -1.26
N LYS A 407 -31.57 17.76 -0.90
CA LYS A 407 -30.75 18.94 -1.15
C LYS A 407 -30.59 19.26 -2.64
N PHE A 408 -30.33 18.25 -3.47
CA PHE A 408 -30.05 18.45 -4.89
C PHE A 408 -31.26 18.22 -5.82
N ALA A 409 -32.38 17.67 -5.32
CA ALA A 409 -33.57 17.42 -6.14
C ALA A 409 -34.24 18.70 -6.67
N ILE A 410 -34.12 19.83 -5.96
CA ILE A 410 -34.76 21.09 -6.36
C ILE A 410 -33.94 21.82 -7.43
N SER A 411 -32.61 21.73 -7.35
CA SER A 411 -31.69 22.49 -8.21
C SER A 411 -31.43 21.82 -9.57
N TYR A 412 -31.82 20.56 -9.74
CA TYR A 412 -31.51 19.76 -10.93
C TYR A 412 -32.77 19.14 -11.53
N THR A 413 -32.81 19.01 -12.86
CA THR A 413 -33.91 18.38 -13.59
C THR A 413 -33.89 16.86 -13.53
N THR A 414 -32.83 16.28 -12.99
CA THR A 414 -32.62 14.85 -12.84
C THR A 414 -32.52 14.46 -11.38
N GLU A 415 -32.99 13.26 -11.06
CA GLU A 415 -32.94 12.75 -9.70
C GLU A 415 -31.48 12.49 -9.26
N PRO A 416 -31.08 12.90 -8.05
CA PRO A 416 -29.77 12.58 -7.50
C PRO A 416 -29.53 11.07 -7.38
N GLN A 417 -28.38 10.62 -7.88
CA GLN A 417 -28.03 9.20 -7.94
C GLN A 417 -27.05 8.83 -6.83
N ILE A 418 -27.21 7.64 -6.28
CA ILE A 418 -26.34 7.09 -5.22
C ILE A 418 -25.69 5.83 -5.75
N TYR A 419 -24.36 5.78 -5.66
CA TYR A 419 -23.57 4.66 -6.14
C TYR A 419 -22.68 4.13 -5.02
N THR A 420 -22.68 2.81 -4.85
CA THR A 420 -21.77 2.13 -3.92
C THR A 420 -20.79 1.27 -4.71
N ILE A 421 -19.51 1.55 -4.54
CA ILE A 421 -18.40 0.82 -5.17
C ILE A 421 -17.69 0.06 -4.06
N LYS A 422 -17.77 -1.28 -4.09
CA LYS A 422 -17.09 -2.19 -3.15
C LYS A 422 -16.06 -3.05 -3.89
N SER A 423 -14.85 -3.18 -3.33
CA SER A 423 -13.83 -4.10 -3.83
C SER A 423 -13.15 -4.85 -2.69
N ALA A 424 -12.75 -6.08 -2.96
CA ALA A 424 -12.06 -6.96 -2.02
C ALA A 424 -10.77 -7.56 -2.62
N ASP A 425 -10.25 -6.96 -3.70
CA ASP A 425 -9.09 -7.51 -4.39
C ASP A 425 -7.86 -7.56 -3.48
N CYS A 426 -7.32 -8.76 -3.30
CA CYS A 426 -6.09 -8.99 -2.55
C CYS A 426 -5.13 -9.85 -3.39
N LYS A 427 -3.87 -9.43 -3.46
CA LYS A 427 -2.80 -10.18 -4.12
C LYS A 427 -2.02 -11.10 -3.15
N LYS A 428 -2.22 -10.92 -1.84
CA LYS A 428 -1.54 -11.64 -0.77
C LYS A 428 -2.46 -11.77 0.45
N SER A 429 -2.35 -12.89 1.16
CA SER A 429 -3.03 -13.13 2.43
C SER A 429 -2.23 -12.53 3.60
N ILE A 430 -2.94 -12.04 4.62
CA ILE A 430 -2.35 -11.52 5.85
C ILE A 430 -2.92 -12.32 7.03
N PRO A 431 -2.26 -13.40 7.48
CA PRO A 431 -2.77 -14.21 8.59
C PRO A 431 -3.00 -13.40 9.87
N ILE A 432 -4.15 -13.63 10.48
CA ILE A 432 -4.47 -13.20 11.85
C ILE A 432 -3.99 -14.27 12.82
N LEU A 433 -3.21 -13.86 13.82
CA LEU A 433 -2.73 -14.72 14.89
C LEU A 433 -3.41 -14.32 16.22
N ASN A 434 -3.89 -15.31 16.95
CA ASN A 434 -4.46 -15.12 18.30
C ASN A 434 -3.35 -14.91 19.36
N LYS A 435 -3.76 -14.74 20.62
CA LYS A 435 -2.81 -14.54 21.74
C LYS A 435 -1.82 -15.70 21.92
N ALA A 436 -2.19 -16.91 21.49
CA ALA A 436 -1.38 -18.13 21.50
C ALA A 436 -0.47 -18.30 20.26
N GLY A 437 -0.56 -17.40 19.27
CA GLY A 437 0.26 -17.43 18.06
C GLY A 437 -0.27 -18.36 16.97
N GLU A 438 -1.52 -18.79 17.09
CA GLU A 438 -2.20 -19.69 16.17
C GLU A 438 -2.99 -18.90 15.11
N CYS A 439 -2.98 -19.38 13.87
CA CYS A 439 -3.74 -18.77 12.78
C CYS A 439 -5.25 -18.89 13.02
N VAL A 440 -5.99 -17.79 12.87
CA VAL A 440 -7.43 -17.72 13.09
C VAL A 440 -8.18 -17.67 11.76
N LEU A 441 -9.23 -18.47 11.65
CA LEU A 441 -10.20 -18.51 10.56
C LEU A 441 -11.58 -18.88 11.16
N PRO A 442 -12.70 -18.59 10.46
CA PRO A 442 -14.04 -18.91 10.95
C PRO A 442 -14.19 -20.34 11.52
N HIS A 443 -13.65 -21.35 10.83
CA HIS A 443 -13.75 -22.75 11.27
C HIS A 443 -12.99 -23.10 12.55
N TYR A 444 -12.19 -22.19 13.11
CA TYR A 444 -11.54 -22.36 14.41
C TYR A 444 -12.25 -21.61 15.54
N LEU A 445 -13.21 -20.74 15.24
CA LEU A 445 -13.79 -19.80 16.20
C LEU A 445 -15.01 -20.36 16.92
N TYR A 446 -15.92 -20.99 16.18
CA TYR A 446 -17.21 -21.40 16.70
C TYR A 446 -17.35 -22.93 16.69
N GLU A 447 -17.81 -23.48 17.81
CA GLU A 447 -18.11 -24.91 17.95
C GLU A 447 -19.50 -25.24 17.43
N ASP A 448 -20.44 -24.29 17.53
CA ASP A 448 -21.79 -24.40 16.96
C ASP A 448 -21.75 -24.13 15.44
N TYR A 449 -22.51 -24.92 14.68
CA TYR A 449 -22.61 -24.77 13.24
C TYR A 449 -23.43 -23.53 12.85
N ASP A 450 -24.47 -23.18 13.62
CA ASP A 450 -25.32 -22.03 13.30
C ASP A 450 -24.50 -20.72 13.40
N GLU A 451 -23.64 -20.59 14.41
CA GLU A 451 -22.72 -19.45 14.55
C GLU A 451 -21.69 -19.37 13.40
N ILE A 452 -21.23 -20.52 12.87
CA ILE A 452 -20.35 -20.56 11.69
C ILE A 452 -21.07 -20.04 10.45
N VAL A 453 -22.33 -20.42 10.26
CA VAL A 453 -23.14 -19.96 9.12
C VAL A 453 -23.32 -18.45 9.19
N GLU A 454 -23.70 -17.90 10.35
CA GLU A 454 -23.81 -16.46 10.57
C GLU A 454 -22.48 -15.73 10.29
N CYS A 455 -21.37 -16.26 10.80
CA CYS A 455 -20.03 -15.73 10.54
C CYS A 455 -19.68 -15.76 9.04
N ALA A 456 -20.02 -16.85 8.34
CA ALA A 456 -19.73 -17.01 6.91
C ALA A 456 -20.57 -16.06 6.04
N GLU A 457 -21.85 -15.87 6.37
CA GLU A 457 -22.72 -14.87 5.73
C GLU A 457 -22.19 -13.46 5.94
N TYR A 458 -21.78 -13.13 7.17
CA TYR A 458 -21.17 -11.84 7.49
C TYR A 458 -19.89 -11.60 6.67
N CYS A 459 -19.02 -12.61 6.54
CA CYS A 459 -17.80 -12.53 5.71
C CYS A 459 -18.13 -12.42 4.21
N LYS A 460 -19.21 -13.05 3.74
CA LYS A 460 -19.68 -12.97 2.34
C LYS A 460 -20.19 -11.57 2.01
N ALA A 461 -20.88 -10.92 2.95
CA ALA A 461 -21.29 -9.52 2.83
C ALA A 461 -20.08 -8.55 2.91
N ASN A 462 -19.09 -8.88 3.75
CA ASN A 462 -17.89 -8.07 3.99
C ASN A 462 -16.62 -8.71 3.40
N LYS A 463 -16.58 -8.87 2.07
CA LYS A 463 -15.49 -9.55 1.37
C LYS A 463 -14.08 -8.97 1.63
N THR A 464 -13.97 -7.74 2.13
CA THR A 464 -12.69 -7.13 2.53
C THR A 464 -11.96 -7.94 3.62
N LEU A 465 -12.70 -8.65 4.48
CA LEU A 465 -12.15 -9.54 5.51
C LEU A 465 -11.38 -10.72 4.92
N LEU A 466 -11.74 -11.17 3.72
CA LEU A 466 -11.09 -12.30 3.05
C LEU A 466 -9.59 -12.08 2.86
N ARG A 467 -9.12 -10.84 2.78
CA ARG A 467 -7.68 -10.52 2.73
C ARG A 467 -6.91 -11.12 3.91
N TYR A 468 -7.55 -11.20 5.08
CA TYR A 468 -6.93 -11.67 6.32
C TYR A 468 -7.03 -13.19 6.52
N PHE A 469 -7.68 -13.89 5.60
CA PHE A 469 -7.73 -15.34 5.63
C PHE A 469 -6.45 -15.94 5.06
N ASP A 470 -5.75 -16.70 5.89
CA ASP A 470 -4.55 -17.45 5.52
C ASP A 470 -4.91 -18.56 4.52
N LEU A 471 -4.33 -18.47 3.33
CA LEU A 471 -4.64 -19.39 2.24
C LEU A 471 -4.24 -20.83 2.56
N GLN A 472 -3.15 -21.04 3.31
CA GLN A 472 -2.68 -22.38 3.66
C GLN A 472 -3.68 -23.11 4.56
N HIS A 473 -4.26 -22.42 5.53
CA HIS A 473 -5.27 -23.02 6.42
C HIS A 473 -6.61 -23.24 5.71
N ILE A 474 -6.98 -22.37 4.76
CA ILE A 474 -8.14 -22.61 3.87
C ILE A 474 -7.95 -23.88 3.05
N ILE A 475 -6.78 -24.07 2.43
CA ILE A 475 -6.50 -25.27 1.62
C ILE A 475 -6.61 -26.53 2.48
N ARG A 476 -6.06 -26.53 3.71
CA ARG A 476 -6.17 -27.66 4.63
C ARG A 476 -7.62 -28.01 4.96
N PHE A 477 -8.47 -27.01 5.18
CA PHE A 477 -9.90 -27.20 5.40
C PHE A 477 -10.58 -27.81 4.17
N ILE A 478 -10.37 -27.21 2.99
CA ILE A 478 -10.93 -27.67 1.72
C ILE A 478 -10.56 -29.14 1.45
N GLU A 479 -9.28 -29.49 1.62
CA GLU A 479 -8.78 -30.86 1.44
C GLU A 479 -9.43 -31.84 2.41
N TYR A 480 -9.59 -31.46 3.68
CA TYR A 480 -10.17 -32.31 4.70
C TYR A 480 -11.64 -32.64 4.40
N VAL A 481 -12.43 -31.60 4.09
CA VAL A 481 -13.86 -31.71 3.77
C VAL A 481 -14.10 -32.53 2.50
N ASN A 482 -13.32 -32.26 1.44
CA ASN A 482 -13.47 -32.96 0.16
C ASN A 482 -13.01 -34.42 0.24
N ARG A 483 -11.90 -34.73 0.92
CA ARG A 483 -11.40 -36.11 1.05
C ARG A 483 -12.38 -37.03 1.77
N ARG A 484 -13.22 -36.46 2.65
CA ARG A 484 -14.22 -37.20 3.44
C ARG A 484 -15.63 -37.13 2.85
N ASN A 485 -15.85 -36.41 1.74
CA ASN A 485 -17.15 -36.19 1.11
C ASN A 485 -18.21 -35.64 2.08
N PHE A 486 -17.85 -34.64 2.89
CA PHE A 486 -18.78 -34.01 3.84
C PHE A 486 -19.73 -32.98 3.21
N VAL A 487 -19.63 -32.76 1.90
CA VAL A 487 -20.48 -31.87 1.11
C VAL A 487 -21.10 -32.62 -0.05
N ASP A 488 -22.13 -32.03 -0.65
CA ASP A 488 -22.80 -32.60 -1.82
C ASP A 488 -21.90 -32.62 -3.06
N GLU A 489 -22.21 -33.49 -4.03
CA GLU A 489 -21.36 -33.74 -5.20
C GLU A 489 -21.10 -32.50 -6.06
N GLU A 490 -22.06 -31.57 -6.09
CA GLU A 490 -21.96 -30.28 -6.79
C GLU A 490 -20.88 -29.36 -6.19
N LEU A 491 -20.61 -29.50 -4.89
CA LEU A 491 -19.64 -28.71 -4.15
C LEU A 491 -18.27 -29.38 -4.06
N LEU A 492 -18.08 -30.57 -4.66
CA LEU A 492 -16.76 -31.19 -4.74
C LEU A 492 -15.84 -30.38 -5.66
N ILE A 493 -14.54 -30.38 -5.34
CA ILE A 493 -13.51 -29.58 -6.03
C ILE A 493 -13.60 -29.64 -7.56
N ASP A 494 -13.66 -30.85 -8.13
CA ASP A 494 -13.60 -31.03 -9.59
C ASP A 494 -14.88 -30.53 -10.28
N THR A 495 -16.04 -30.68 -9.63
CA THR A 495 -17.35 -30.20 -10.11
C THR A 495 -17.45 -28.69 -9.98
N TYR A 496 -17.09 -28.13 -8.82
CA TYR A 496 -17.21 -26.71 -8.53
C TYR A 496 -16.40 -25.82 -9.49
N PHE A 497 -15.19 -26.26 -9.84
CA PHE A 497 -14.32 -25.53 -10.76
C PHE A 497 -14.47 -25.95 -12.22
N ASP A 498 -15.45 -26.80 -12.57
CA ASP A 498 -15.65 -27.36 -13.93
C ASP A 498 -14.36 -27.93 -14.55
N ALA A 499 -13.50 -28.56 -13.74
CA ALA A 499 -12.15 -28.99 -14.12
C ALA A 499 -11.27 -27.88 -14.78
N ASN A 500 -11.58 -26.61 -14.55
CA ASN A 500 -10.90 -25.47 -15.14
C ASN A 500 -9.82 -24.92 -14.19
N ILE A 501 -8.59 -25.39 -14.36
CA ILE A 501 -7.42 -24.94 -13.59
C ILE A 501 -7.22 -23.42 -13.66
N ALA A 502 -7.58 -22.77 -14.79
CA ALA A 502 -7.38 -21.34 -14.97
C ALA A 502 -8.38 -20.48 -14.17
N ALA A 503 -9.50 -21.05 -13.71
CA ALA A 503 -10.48 -20.38 -12.86
C ALA A 503 -10.05 -20.32 -11.39
N ILE A 504 -9.10 -21.18 -10.99
CA ILE A 504 -8.59 -21.24 -9.63
C ILE A 504 -7.70 -20.03 -9.39
N THR A 505 -8.15 -19.15 -8.50
CA THR A 505 -7.45 -17.94 -8.06
C THR A 505 -7.51 -17.87 -6.53
N MET A 506 -6.73 -16.96 -5.93
CA MET A 506 -6.79 -16.75 -4.47
C MET A 506 -8.20 -16.37 -4.01
N ASN A 507 -8.88 -15.48 -4.75
CA ASN A 507 -10.24 -15.04 -4.41
C ASN A 507 -11.24 -16.18 -4.58
N SER A 508 -11.20 -16.93 -5.68
CA SER A 508 -12.14 -18.04 -5.90
C SER A 508 -12.00 -19.16 -4.86
N LEU A 509 -10.78 -19.43 -4.37
CA LEU A 509 -10.56 -20.39 -3.28
C LEU A 509 -11.14 -19.90 -1.94
N LYS A 510 -11.04 -18.60 -1.67
CA LYS A 510 -11.63 -17.99 -0.46
C LYS A 510 -13.15 -17.94 -0.51
N GLU A 511 -13.71 -17.67 -1.69
CA GLU A 511 -15.17 -17.72 -1.92
C GLU A 511 -15.68 -19.16 -1.80
N TYR A 512 -15.01 -20.11 -2.43
CA TYR A 512 -15.33 -21.54 -2.30
C TYR A 512 -15.27 -22.01 -0.84
N TYR A 513 -14.26 -21.57 -0.07
CA TYR A 513 -14.18 -21.85 1.36
C TYR A 513 -15.40 -21.35 2.14
N LEU A 514 -15.87 -20.13 1.88
CA LEU A 514 -17.09 -19.61 2.52
C LEU A 514 -18.32 -20.42 2.11
N GLU A 515 -18.43 -20.83 0.85
CA GLU A 515 -19.54 -21.67 0.39
C GLU A 515 -19.53 -23.05 1.03
N LEU A 516 -18.36 -23.67 1.22
CA LEU A 516 -18.26 -24.93 1.97
C LEU A 516 -18.74 -24.79 3.41
N LEU A 517 -18.44 -23.66 4.09
CA LEU A 517 -18.95 -23.42 5.44
C LEU A 517 -20.48 -23.31 5.47
N LEU A 518 -21.08 -22.62 4.50
CA LEU A 518 -22.53 -22.39 4.43
C LEU A 518 -23.35 -23.64 4.10
N TYR A 519 -22.78 -24.59 3.36
CA TYR A 519 -23.49 -25.76 2.84
C TYR A 519 -22.96 -27.10 3.37
N LEU A 520 -22.19 -27.07 4.45
CA LEU A 520 -21.75 -28.27 5.15
C LEU A 520 -22.93 -28.95 5.85
N LYS A 521 -22.92 -30.29 5.89
CA LYS A 521 -23.94 -31.02 6.66
C LYS A 521 -23.66 -30.85 8.15
N ALA A 522 -24.58 -30.23 8.87
CA ALA A 522 -24.45 -29.91 10.30
C ALA A 522 -24.03 -31.12 11.16
N GLU A 523 -24.48 -32.32 10.80
CA GLU A 523 -24.14 -33.58 11.48
C GLU A 523 -22.63 -33.89 11.51
N TYR A 524 -21.84 -33.41 10.54
CA TYR A 524 -20.41 -33.64 10.48
C TYR A 524 -19.58 -32.57 11.20
N TRP A 525 -20.19 -31.42 11.53
CA TRP A 525 -19.47 -30.28 12.07
C TRP A 525 -18.70 -30.57 13.36
N PRO A 526 -19.27 -31.25 14.39
CA PRO A 526 -18.52 -31.55 15.62
C PRO A 526 -17.25 -32.37 15.37
N THR A 527 -17.30 -33.29 14.40
CA THR A 527 -16.15 -34.11 14.00
C THR A 527 -15.09 -33.27 13.29
N ILE A 528 -15.51 -32.42 12.36
CA ILE A 528 -14.64 -31.50 11.61
C ILE A 528 -13.94 -30.54 12.56
N TYR A 529 -14.70 -29.91 13.46
CA TYR A 529 -14.20 -28.93 14.41
C TYR A 529 -13.14 -29.51 15.34
N THR A 530 -13.42 -30.68 15.93
CA THR A 530 -12.49 -31.35 16.86
C THR A 530 -11.16 -31.68 16.18
N GLU A 531 -11.21 -32.33 15.02
CA GLU A 531 -10.02 -32.74 14.26
C GLU A 531 -9.15 -31.56 13.82
N LEU A 532 -9.78 -30.49 13.31
CA LEU A 532 -9.05 -29.30 12.87
C LEU A 532 -8.45 -28.53 14.04
N ARG A 533 -9.16 -28.47 15.17
CA ARG A 533 -8.66 -27.83 16.41
C ARG A 533 -7.46 -28.58 16.98
N GLU A 534 -7.48 -29.92 16.99
CA GLU A 534 -6.34 -30.73 17.44
C GLU A 534 -5.13 -30.65 16.50
N ALA A 535 -5.37 -30.54 15.19
CA ALA A 535 -4.33 -30.36 14.19
C ALA A 535 -3.71 -28.94 14.19
N ARG A 536 -4.36 -27.98 14.85
CA ARG A 536 -3.91 -26.58 14.90
C ARG A 536 -2.59 -26.48 15.67
N ARG A 537 -1.66 -25.69 15.14
CA ARG A 537 -0.35 -25.43 15.73
C ARG A 537 -0.09 -23.94 15.74
N ALA A 538 0.59 -23.48 16.79
CA ALA A 538 1.10 -22.11 16.83
C ALA A 538 2.11 -21.91 15.69
N LYS A 539 1.95 -20.80 14.96
CA LYS A 539 2.88 -20.42 13.89
C LYS A 539 4.17 -19.85 14.48
N TYR A 540 4.05 -19.11 15.59
CA TYR A 540 5.16 -18.48 16.31
C TYR A 540 4.92 -18.49 17.82
N ASP A 541 6.01 -18.51 18.60
CA ASP A 541 5.98 -18.11 20.00
C ASP A 541 5.80 -16.58 20.09
N ASN A 542 5.04 -16.12 21.09
CA ASN A 542 4.44 -14.79 21.05
C ASN A 542 5.09 -13.76 22.00
N ILE A 543 5.40 -12.59 21.42
CA ILE A 543 5.69 -11.23 21.92
C ILE A 543 7.07 -10.87 22.49
N LEU A 544 8.04 -11.79 22.61
CA LEU A 544 9.37 -11.43 23.11
C LEU A 544 10.28 -10.93 21.98
N PHE A 545 9.87 -9.84 21.31
CA PHE A 545 10.50 -9.34 20.08
C PHE A 545 11.89 -8.76 20.26
N THR A 546 12.32 -8.42 21.48
CA THR A 546 13.71 -8.03 21.74
C THR A 546 14.62 -9.22 22.04
N THR A 547 14.07 -10.44 22.12
CA THR A 547 14.80 -11.68 22.44
C THR A 547 14.35 -12.82 21.52
N LYS A 548 13.74 -13.88 22.06
CA LYS A 548 13.52 -15.15 21.36
C LYS A 548 12.58 -15.06 20.15
N ASP A 549 11.67 -14.08 20.11
CA ASP A 549 10.66 -13.97 19.06
C ASP A 549 11.01 -12.91 18.01
N ALA A 550 12.18 -12.28 18.12
CA ALA A 550 12.64 -11.23 17.19
C ALA A 550 12.64 -11.71 15.74
N TYR A 551 13.10 -12.94 15.51
CA TYR A 551 13.24 -13.55 14.18
C TYR A 551 11.90 -13.72 13.45
N THR A 552 10.79 -13.68 14.20
CA THR A 552 9.43 -13.82 13.65
C THR A 552 8.93 -12.54 12.96
N LEU A 553 9.64 -11.42 13.15
CA LEU A 553 9.38 -10.16 12.46
C LEU A 553 10.31 -10.06 11.24
N THR A 554 9.78 -10.45 10.09
CA THR A 554 10.44 -10.42 8.79
C THR A 554 10.16 -9.10 8.07
N ASP A 555 11.02 -8.72 7.12
CA ASP A 555 10.72 -7.69 6.11
C ASP A 555 10.23 -6.29 6.60
N GLY A 556 10.43 -5.92 7.87
CA GLY A 556 9.86 -4.75 8.60
C GLY A 556 9.84 -3.36 7.93
N PRO A 557 9.26 -2.35 8.60
CA PRO A 557 9.02 -2.25 10.06
C PRO A 557 7.74 -2.93 10.56
N THR A 558 7.68 -3.15 11.89
CA THR A 558 6.50 -3.65 12.61
C THR A 558 5.80 -2.52 13.38
N ILE A 559 4.46 -2.49 13.39
CA ILE A 559 3.70 -1.58 14.25
C ILE A 559 3.12 -2.31 15.47
N PHE A 560 3.22 -1.69 16.65
CA PHE A 560 2.58 -2.15 17.88
C PHE A 560 1.62 -1.07 18.36
N LEU A 561 0.32 -1.37 18.33
CA LEU A 561 -0.72 -0.46 18.82
C LEU A 561 -1.03 -0.77 20.28
N ALA A 562 -0.98 0.27 21.12
CA ALA A 562 -1.28 0.19 22.56
C ALA A 562 -1.89 1.52 23.04
N GLU A 563 -2.71 1.48 24.08
CA GLU A 563 -3.15 2.72 24.75
C GLU A 563 -2.02 3.30 25.60
N ASP A 564 -1.29 2.44 26.32
CA ASP A 564 -0.14 2.81 27.15
C ASP A 564 1.19 2.46 26.47
N VAL A 565 1.64 3.37 25.59
CA VAL A 565 2.86 3.21 24.80
C VAL A 565 4.13 3.15 25.65
N ASP A 566 4.16 3.86 26.78
CA ASP A 566 5.33 3.96 27.66
C ASP A 566 5.56 2.67 28.44
N LYS A 567 4.48 2.02 28.89
CA LYS A 567 4.52 0.71 29.52
C LYS A 567 5.06 -0.36 28.58
N ILE A 568 4.64 -0.35 27.31
CA ILE A 568 5.15 -1.30 26.31
C ILE A 568 6.63 -1.01 26.00
N GLY A 569 7.03 0.26 25.89
CA GLY A 569 8.44 0.63 25.74
C GLY A 569 9.30 0.11 26.90
N THR A 570 8.86 0.33 28.14
CA THR A 570 9.54 -0.14 29.36
C THR A 570 9.64 -1.68 29.38
N PHE A 571 8.56 -2.36 29.00
CA PHE A 571 8.54 -3.82 28.88
C PHE A 571 9.63 -4.34 27.93
N TYR A 572 9.79 -3.73 26.74
CA TYR A 572 10.81 -4.19 25.79
C TYR A 572 12.24 -3.90 26.25
N ILE A 573 12.49 -2.81 26.98
CA ILE A 573 13.81 -2.57 27.60
C ILE A 573 14.14 -3.68 28.60
N GLN A 574 13.21 -3.99 29.51
CA GLN A 574 13.38 -5.04 30.51
C GLN A 574 13.60 -6.40 29.83
N GLN A 575 12.82 -6.69 28.80
CA GLN A 575 12.86 -7.95 28.08
C GLN A 575 14.16 -8.14 27.28
N SER A 576 14.81 -7.07 26.81
CA SER A 576 16.10 -7.14 26.11
C SER A 576 17.22 -7.79 26.94
N ASN A 577 17.02 -7.93 28.27
CA ASN A 577 17.93 -8.58 29.20
C ASN A 577 19.38 -8.10 29.04
N ILE A 578 19.55 -6.78 28.90
CA ILE A 578 20.85 -6.14 28.80
C ILE A 578 21.51 -6.19 30.17
N ASP A 579 22.74 -6.73 30.24
CA ASP A 579 23.48 -6.81 31.49
C ASP A 579 23.52 -5.46 32.21
N ALA A 580 23.21 -5.47 33.52
CA ALA A 580 23.07 -4.25 34.30
C ALA A 580 24.36 -3.40 34.33
N SER A 581 25.53 -4.00 34.14
CA SER A 581 26.81 -3.29 34.01
C SER A 581 26.93 -2.55 32.66
N VAL A 582 26.50 -3.18 31.57
CA VAL A 582 26.48 -2.61 30.21
C VAL A 582 25.43 -1.50 30.13
N PHE A 583 24.23 -1.75 30.66
CA PHE A 583 23.16 -0.76 30.71
C PHE A 583 23.57 0.48 31.52
N ARG A 584 24.20 0.31 32.69
CA ARG A 584 24.74 1.43 33.47
C ARG A 584 25.83 2.21 32.74
N ASN A 585 26.70 1.54 31.99
CA ASN A 585 27.73 2.19 31.18
C ASN A 585 27.08 3.05 30.07
N ILE A 586 26.09 2.50 29.36
CA ILE A 586 25.31 3.23 28.34
C ILE A 586 24.65 4.46 28.96
N LEU A 587 23.92 4.28 30.05
CA LEU A 587 23.28 5.40 30.76
C LEU A 587 24.30 6.45 31.22
N SER A 588 25.47 6.05 31.73
CA SER A 588 26.51 7.01 32.15
C SER A 588 27.06 7.84 30.98
N LYS A 589 27.19 7.23 29.79
CA LYS A 589 27.58 7.95 28.56
C LYS A 589 26.47 8.89 28.11
N ILE A 590 25.20 8.46 28.18
CA ILE A 590 24.04 9.27 27.84
C ILE A 590 23.93 10.47 28.78
N VAL A 591 24.11 10.28 30.09
CA VAL A 591 24.08 11.36 31.10
C VAL A 591 25.19 12.37 30.85
N ARG A 592 26.43 11.90 30.61
CA ARG A 592 27.55 12.79 30.26
C ARG A 592 27.30 13.58 28.97
N ASN A 593 26.71 12.94 27.96
CA ASN A 593 26.28 13.63 26.75
C ASN A 593 25.16 14.64 27.06
N GLY A 594 24.26 14.33 28.01
CA GLY A 594 23.24 15.24 28.53
C GLY A 594 23.80 16.51 29.16
N GLU A 595 24.83 16.38 30.01
CA GLU A 595 25.55 17.52 30.60
C GLU A 595 26.19 18.41 29.51
N ILE A 596 26.76 17.78 28.48
CA ILE A 596 27.30 18.47 27.30
C ILE A 596 26.19 19.26 26.57
N ILE A 597 25.01 18.67 26.36
CA ILE A 597 23.88 19.31 25.68
C ILE A 597 23.36 20.50 26.49
N GLN A 598 23.21 20.34 27.80
CA GLN A 598 22.79 21.44 28.67
C GLN A 598 23.76 22.63 28.58
N ARG A 599 25.07 22.35 28.47
CA ARG A 599 26.08 23.38 28.25
C ARG A 599 25.97 24.06 26.88
N ILE A 600 25.59 23.31 25.84
CA ILE A 600 25.30 23.88 24.52
C ILE A 600 24.08 24.79 24.58
N GLU A 601 22.98 24.36 25.23
CA GLU A 601 21.76 25.17 25.40
C GLU A 601 22.05 26.47 26.17
N GLU A 602 22.87 26.42 27.21
CA GLU A 602 23.32 27.61 27.95
C GLU A 602 24.06 28.60 27.04
N LEU A 603 25.00 28.10 26.22
CA LEU A 603 25.78 28.93 25.29
C LEU A 603 24.90 29.49 24.16
N GLU A 604 23.96 28.71 23.62
CA GLU A 604 23.00 29.15 22.61
C GLU A 604 22.06 30.23 23.16
N SER A 605 21.56 30.06 24.39
CA SER A 605 20.76 31.07 25.09
C SER A 605 21.56 32.35 25.37
N MET A 606 22.86 32.23 25.71
CA MET A 606 23.75 33.39 25.88
C MET A 606 23.97 34.15 24.57
N ILE A 607 24.14 33.46 23.45
CA ILE A 607 24.20 34.08 22.11
C ILE A 607 22.89 34.81 21.82
N GLU A 608 21.76 34.15 21.98
CA GLU A 608 20.45 34.73 21.68
C GLU A 608 20.15 35.96 22.54
N ALA A 609 20.45 35.90 23.84
CA ALA A 609 20.28 37.02 24.77
C ALA A 609 21.20 38.21 24.46
N LYS A 610 22.40 37.97 23.92
CA LYS A 610 23.34 39.03 23.52
C LYS A 610 22.95 39.70 22.21
N GLU A 611 22.58 38.90 21.23
CA GLU A 611 22.16 39.41 19.92
C GLU A 611 20.85 40.21 20.06
N SER A 612 19.92 39.80 20.92
CA SER A 612 18.67 40.53 21.20
C SER A 612 18.87 41.81 22.04
N LYS A 613 19.84 41.85 22.97
CA LYS A 613 20.23 43.08 23.71
C LYS A 613 20.95 44.12 22.83
N MET A 614 21.67 43.70 21.78
CA MET A 614 22.25 44.62 20.80
C MET A 614 21.21 45.32 19.93
N VAL A 615 20.01 44.74 19.75
CA VAL A 615 18.91 45.34 18.99
C VAL A 615 18.19 46.45 19.77
N THR A 616 18.17 46.37 21.11
CA THR A 616 17.39 47.30 21.97
C THR A 616 18.15 48.56 22.40
N ASN A 617 19.49 48.56 22.40
CA ASN A 617 20.31 49.71 22.84
C ASN A 617 20.68 50.72 21.71
N GLY A 618 19.95 50.73 20.60
CA GLY A 618 20.23 51.58 19.44
C GLY A 618 19.45 52.89 19.36
N SER A 619 19.55 53.79 20.34
CA SER A 619 19.13 55.19 20.21
C SER A 619 20.33 56.09 19.93
N GLY A 620 20.42 56.60 18.68
CA GLY A 620 21.22 57.77 18.29
C GLY A 620 22.72 57.55 18.07
N ASP A 621 23.14 57.27 16.83
CA ASP A 621 23.97 58.22 16.05
C ASP A 621 24.36 57.65 14.68
N LYS A 622 24.35 58.56 13.70
CA LYS A 622 24.62 58.31 12.27
C LYS A 622 26.11 58.15 12.03
N GLU A 623 26.68 56.96 12.19
CA GLU A 623 27.91 56.53 11.49
C GLU A 623 28.21 55.07 11.78
N LYS A 624 27.68 54.15 10.95
CA LYS A 624 28.16 52.76 10.73
C LYS A 624 27.23 52.03 9.75
N GLY A 625 27.11 52.58 8.54
CA GLY A 625 26.33 51.99 7.44
C GLY A 625 26.98 50.79 6.74
N ALA A 626 28.18 50.35 7.14
CA ALA A 626 28.95 49.34 6.39
C ALA A 626 29.02 47.94 7.03
N ALA A 627 28.49 47.73 8.25
CA ALA A 627 28.60 46.44 8.94
C ALA A 627 27.37 45.53 8.78
N ARG A 628 26.24 46.07 8.28
CA ARG A 628 24.94 45.37 8.26
C ARG A 628 24.74 44.37 7.09
N GLU A 629 25.70 44.24 6.17
CA GLU A 629 25.61 43.31 5.04
C GLU A 629 26.44 42.02 5.18
N SER A 630 27.20 41.84 6.28
CA SER A 630 28.15 40.71 6.36
C SER A 630 27.67 39.46 7.11
N GLY A 631 26.52 39.49 7.79
CA GLY A 631 26.07 38.33 8.58
C GLY A 631 27.05 37.87 9.67
N ARG A 632 28.03 38.70 10.06
CA ARG A 632 29.03 38.39 11.06
C ARG A 632 28.45 38.55 12.46
N LEU A 633 28.48 37.46 13.21
CA LEU A 633 28.20 37.40 14.64
C LEU A 633 29.18 38.32 15.41
N CYS A 634 28.82 38.79 16.61
CA CYS A 634 29.80 39.54 17.42
C CYS A 634 30.98 38.64 17.82
N LYS A 635 32.19 39.19 18.05
CA LYS A 635 33.40 38.38 18.36
C LYS A 635 33.20 37.38 19.51
N GLU A 636 32.39 37.74 20.50
CA GLU A 636 32.07 36.86 21.63
C GLU A 636 31.05 35.76 21.24
N SER A 637 30.04 36.11 20.42
CA SER A 637 29.11 35.13 19.81
C SER A 637 29.83 34.17 18.85
N GLU A 638 30.85 34.64 18.11
CA GLU A 638 31.72 33.80 17.29
C GLU A 638 32.54 32.83 18.15
N THR A 639 33.13 33.31 19.26
CA THR A 639 33.86 32.42 20.18
C THR A 639 32.95 31.38 20.84
N TRP A 640 31.73 31.76 21.26
CA TRP A 640 30.76 30.81 21.79
C TRP A 640 30.29 29.81 20.72
N SER A 641 30.14 30.23 19.47
CA SER A 641 29.82 29.33 18.35
C SER A 641 30.97 28.35 18.05
N GLU A 642 32.22 28.80 18.11
CA GLU A 642 33.40 27.93 18.00
C GLU A 642 33.50 26.95 19.17
N GLU A 643 33.15 27.40 20.38
CA GLU A 643 33.10 26.57 21.58
C GLU A 643 31.99 25.51 21.49
N ILE A 644 30.79 25.88 21.04
CA ILE A 644 29.70 24.94 20.71
C ILE A 644 30.18 23.88 19.71
N ASN A 645 30.88 24.29 18.64
CA ASN A 645 31.40 23.35 17.65
C ASN A 645 32.49 22.42 18.18
N LYS A 646 33.28 22.84 19.18
CA LYS A 646 34.24 21.98 19.87
C LYS A 646 33.53 20.99 20.78
N ILE A 647 32.59 21.48 21.59
CA ILE A 647 31.81 20.69 22.54
C ILE A 647 30.95 19.63 21.82
N ARG A 648 30.35 19.97 20.66
CA ARG A 648 29.62 19.00 19.81
C ARG A 648 30.49 17.84 19.33
N LYS A 649 31.81 18.04 19.14
CA LYS A 649 32.74 16.96 18.76
C LYS A 649 33.11 16.04 19.92
N GLU A 650 32.86 16.44 21.16
CA GLU A 650 33.11 15.62 22.36
C GLU A 650 31.98 14.62 22.63
N ILE A 651 30.83 14.76 21.96
CA ILE A 651 29.70 13.85 22.05
C ILE A 651 30.13 12.48 21.54
N ARG A 652 30.13 11.50 22.45
CA ARG A 652 30.51 10.13 22.11
C ARG A 652 29.32 9.42 21.46
N ALA A 653 29.58 8.78 20.33
CA ALA A 653 28.63 7.83 19.76
C ALA A 653 28.42 6.68 20.75
N VAL A 654 27.16 6.40 21.06
CA VAL A 654 26.75 5.27 21.89
C VAL A 654 26.11 4.24 20.97
N SER A 655 26.75 3.08 20.86
CA SER A 655 26.22 1.93 20.14
C SER A 655 26.00 0.76 21.11
N LEU A 656 24.99 -0.04 20.81
CA LEU A 656 24.73 -1.30 21.50
C LEU A 656 25.60 -2.40 20.88
N ASP A 657 26.05 -3.34 21.71
CA ASP A 657 26.69 -4.57 21.23
C ASP A 657 25.67 -5.33 20.36
N PRO A 658 26.06 -5.82 19.16
CA PRO A 658 25.19 -6.57 18.28
C PRO A 658 24.38 -7.67 18.97
N GLN A 659 24.90 -8.34 20.01
CA GLN A 659 24.16 -9.39 20.74
C GLN A 659 22.85 -8.93 21.39
N TYR A 660 22.66 -7.62 21.58
CA TYR A 660 21.45 -7.00 22.14
C TYR A 660 20.58 -6.33 21.08
N VAL A 661 21.10 -6.10 19.88
CA VAL A 661 20.34 -5.51 18.77
C VAL A 661 19.52 -6.63 18.13
N PRO A 662 18.17 -6.51 18.09
CA PRO A 662 17.31 -7.55 17.55
C PRO A 662 17.71 -7.98 16.13
N ASN A 663 17.64 -9.29 15.87
CA ASN A 663 17.87 -9.92 14.56
C ASN A 663 19.27 -9.79 13.96
N THR A 664 20.25 -9.23 14.66
CA THR A 664 21.67 -9.41 14.26
C THR A 664 22.07 -10.89 14.35
N LYS A 665 23.10 -11.31 13.61
CA LYS A 665 23.56 -12.71 13.66
C LYS A 665 23.92 -13.15 15.11
N PRO A 666 24.69 -12.37 15.90
CA PRO A 666 24.98 -12.74 17.29
C PRO A 666 23.75 -12.78 18.19
N HIS A 667 22.77 -11.89 17.96
CA HIS A 667 21.51 -11.90 18.69
C HIS A 667 20.70 -13.17 18.39
N GLN A 668 20.58 -13.54 17.11
CA GLN A 668 19.85 -14.75 16.69
C GLN A 668 20.51 -16.02 17.24
N GLU A 669 21.84 -16.14 17.19
CA GLU A 669 22.56 -17.30 17.73
C GLU A 669 22.34 -17.48 19.24
N LYS A 670 22.11 -16.37 19.96
CA LYS A 670 21.88 -16.36 21.41
C LYS A 670 20.43 -16.68 21.78
N TRP A 671 19.46 -16.07 21.08
CA TRP A 671 18.07 -16.01 21.54
C TRP A 671 17.09 -16.89 20.76
N THR A 672 17.39 -17.24 19.51
CA THR A 672 16.46 -17.99 18.66
C THR A 672 16.30 -19.42 19.20
N PRO A 673 15.06 -19.97 19.32
CA PRO A 673 14.85 -21.31 19.86
C PRO A 673 15.63 -22.42 19.13
N THR A 674 15.77 -22.29 17.81
CA THR A 674 16.49 -23.22 16.93
C THR A 674 17.99 -22.95 16.85
N LYS A 675 18.45 -21.80 17.37
CA LYS A 675 19.81 -21.24 17.18
C LYS A 675 20.24 -21.13 15.71
N ALA A 676 19.28 -21.17 14.78
CA ALA A 676 19.54 -20.99 13.36
C ALA A 676 19.42 -19.51 13.00
N VAL A 677 20.24 -19.06 12.03
CA VAL A 677 20.16 -17.71 11.49
C VAL A 677 19.09 -17.68 10.39
N HIS A 678 18.08 -16.85 10.60
CA HIS A 678 17.00 -16.57 9.66
C HIS A 678 17.37 -15.32 8.84
N GLU A 679 17.70 -15.50 7.56
CA GLU A 679 18.14 -14.41 6.68
C GLU A 679 17.03 -13.37 6.39
N GLN A 680 15.76 -13.76 6.51
CA GLN A 680 14.61 -12.89 6.26
C GLN A 680 14.23 -12.03 7.49
N ALA A 681 14.84 -12.27 8.65
CA ALA A 681 14.54 -11.54 9.87
C ALA A 681 14.97 -10.06 9.73
N PHE A 682 14.07 -9.14 10.04
CA PHE A 682 14.32 -7.72 9.81
C PHE A 682 15.24 -7.13 10.87
N MET A 683 16.31 -6.47 10.44
CA MET A 683 17.30 -5.82 11.31
C MET A 683 17.18 -4.31 11.18
N ALA A 684 17.02 -3.62 12.31
CA ALA A 684 17.08 -2.16 12.33
C ALA A 684 18.47 -1.64 11.94
N ASN A 685 18.50 -0.46 11.32
CA ASN A 685 19.75 0.19 10.94
C ASN A 685 19.69 1.67 11.29
N ILE A 686 20.11 2.06 12.49
CA ILE A 686 20.11 3.47 12.91
C ILE A 686 21.31 4.24 12.33
N GLY A 687 22.44 3.59 12.10
CA GLY A 687 23.67 4.26 11.61
C GLY A 687 24.31 5.19 12.65
N GLU A 688 25.60 5.46 12.49
CA GLU A 688 26.37 6.21 13.50
C GLU A 688 25.99 7.69 13.60
N GLU A 689 25.73 8.35 12.47
CA GLU A 689 25.36 9.77 12.45
C GLU A 689 24.02 10.01 13.14
N MET A 690 22.99 9.23 12.79
CA MET A 690 21.68 9.32 13.46
C MET A 690 21.78 8.94 14.94
N ALA A 691 22.62 7.96 15.31
CA ALA A 691 22.84 7.63 16.71
C ALA A 691 23.40 8.83 17.50
N LYS A 692 24.30 9.63 16.91
CA LYS A 692 24.79 10.88 17.53
C LYS A 692 23.67 11.90 17.66
N GLU A 693 22.84 12.08 16.63
CA GLU A 693 21.68 12.97 16.67
C GLU A 693 20.69 12.58 17.77
N ILE A 694 20.39 11.29 17.90
CA ILE A 694 19.54 10.76 18.98
C ILE A 694 20.14 11.06 20.36
N MET A 695 21.47 10.96 20.51
CA MET A 695 22.12 11.31 21.77
C MET A 695 21.97 12.79 22.11
N MET A 696 21.98 13.68 21.11
CA MET A 696 21.82 15.13 21.23
C MET A 696 20.40 15.57 21.64
N LEU A 697 19.40 14.70 21.53
CA LEU A 697 18.03 15.04 21.91
C LEU A 697 17.88 15.21 23.42
N ASN A 698 17.12 16.22 23.83
CA ASN A 698 16.70 16.39 25.23
C ASN A 698 15.39 15.62 25.47
N ILE A 699 15.50 14.31 25.69
CA ILE A 699 14.40 13.36 25.92
C ILE A 699 14.80 12.32 26.98
N ASP A 700 13.81 11.56 27.48
CA ASP A 700 14.05 10.48 28.45
C ASP A 700 15.07 9.45 27.95
N ASN A 701 15.94 9.00 28.87
CA ASN A 701 17.02 8.08 28.54
C ASN A 701 16.50 6.73 28.02
N ASN A 702 15.35 6.26 28.49
CA ASN A 702 14.76 5.01 28.02
C ASN A 702 14.32 5.15 26.55
N MET A 703 13.82 6.32 26.12
CA MET A 703 13.48 6.57 24.72
C MET A 703 14.72 6.55 23.83
N LYS A 704 15.86 7.08 24.30
CA LYS A 704 17.14 6.99 23.57
C LYS A 704 17.58 5.53 23.41
N VAL A 705 17.49 4.73 24.48
CA VAL A 705 17.85 3.30 24.42
C VAL A 705 16.91 2.52 23.49
N LEU A 706 15.60 2.80 23.53
CA LEU A 706 14.63 2.19 22.61
C LEU A 706 14.99 2.47 21.16
N LEU A 707 15.29 3.74 20.82
CA LEU A 707 15.71 4.08 19.46
C LEU A 707 16.98 3.34 19.03
N LEU A 708 17.95 3.16 19.94
CA LEU A 708 19.17 2.37 19.65
C LEU A 708 18.86 0.88 19.40
N LEU A 709 17.83 0.32 20.03
CA LEU A 709 17.30 -1.02 19.72
C LEU A 709 16.51 -1.06 18.41
N GLY A 710 16.30 0.08 17.75
CA GLY A 710 15.43 0.21 16.59
C GLY A 710 13.95 0.31 16.95
N ILE A 711 13.60 0.59 18.20
CA ILE A 711 12.22 0.74 18.66
C ILE A 711 11.89 2.22 18.82
N GLY A 712 10.91 2.69 18.07
CA GLY A 712 10.40 4.05 18.17
C GLY A 712 9.07 4.11 18.93
N VAL A 713 8.84 5.16 19.72
CA VAL A 713 7.62 5.31 20.54
C VAL A 713 6.98 6.67 20.29
N PHE A 714 5.73 6.68 19.84
CA PHE A 714 4.94 7.91 19.67
C PHE A 714 4.22 8.27 20.97
N THR A 715 4.85 9.13 21.77
CA THR A 715 4.25 9.69 23.00
C THR A 715 3.33 10.87 22.68
N LYS A 716 2.49 11.28 23.64
CA LYS A 716 1.46 12.34 23.44
C LYS A 716 2.06 13.76 23.32
N GLU A 717 3.17 14.03 24.01
CA GLU A 717 3.89 15.31 23.97
C GLU A 717 5.38 15.12 23.64
N PRO A 718 5.71 14.73 22.41
CA PRO A 718 7.10 14.45 22.04
C PRO A 718 7.84 15.74 21.67
N ASN A 719 9.14 15.76 21.97
CA ASN A 719 10.06 16.78 21.46
C ASN A 719 9.96 16.85 19.90
N PRO A 720 9.79 18.04 19.29
CA PRO A 720 9.66 18.16 17.83
C PRO A 720 10.82 17.52 17.04
N ALA A 721 12.05 17.63 17.55
CA ALA A 721 13.23 17.04 16.93
C ALA A 721 13.21 15.50 17.01
N TYR A 722 12.72 14.93 18.12
CA TYR A 722 12.50 13.48 18.24
C TYR A 722 11.50 12.98 17.19
N MET A 723 10.39 13.71 17.01
CA MET A 723 9.38 13.36 16.01
C MET A 723 9.91 13.41 14.59
N GLU A 724 10.78 14.36 14.27
CA GLU A 724 11.40 14.46 12.95
C GLU A 724 12.36 13.30 12.67
N ILE A 725 13.20 12.94 13.65
CA ILE A 725 14.07 11.75 13.56
C ILE A 725 13.23 10.48 13.40
N MET A 726 12.17 10.33 14.21
CA MET A 726 11.25 9.20 14.13
C MET A 726 10.58 9.07 12.76
N LYS A 727 10.09 10.19 12.20
CA LYS A 727 9.48 10.21 10.86
C LYS A 727 10.49 9.80 9.80
N THR A 728 11.70 10.36 9.84
CA THR A 728 12.79 10.03 8.91
C THR A 728 13.14 8.54 8.97
N LEU A 729 13.33 8.00 10.18
CA LEU A 729 13.65 6.58 10.37
C LEU A 729 12.51 5.64 9.97
N ALA A 730 11.26 6.07 10.14
CA ALA A 730 10.09 5.31 9.69
C ALA A 730 9.92 5.34 8.15
N ASP A 731 10.15 6.51 7.52
CA ASP A 731 10.08 6.69 6.06
C ASP A 731 11.17 5.87 5.36
N GLU A 732 12.38 5.84 5.93
CA GLU A 732 13.50 5.04 5.43
C GLU A 732 13.39 3.54 5.78
N GLN A 733 12.34 3.10 6.50
CA GLN A 733 12.17 1.73 6.99
C GLN A 733 13.39 1.22 7.78
N ARG A 734 13.88 2.02 8.73
CA ARG A 734 15.08 1.72 9.52
C ARG A 734 14.79 1.29 10.96
N LEU A 735 13.53 1.42 11.38
CA LEU A 735 13.04 0.99 12.69
C LEU A 735 12.58 -0.48 12.66
N PHE A 736 12.91 -1.23 13.70
CA PHE A 736 12.46 -2.59 13.94
C PHE A 736 10.97 -2.61 14.36
N ILE A 737 10.60 -1.81 15.37
CA ILE A 737 9.23 -1.69 15.88
C ILE A 737 8.88 -0.22 16.07
N ILE A 738 7.65 0.14 15.74
CA ILE A 738 7.03 1.43 16.04
C ILE A 738 5.86 1.19 17.00
N ILE A 739 5.96 1.70 18.22
CA ILE A 739 4.91 1.66 19.23
C ILE A 739 4.12 2.96 19.16
N ALA A 740 2.80 2.87 18.98
CA ALA A 740 1.96 4.04 18.83
C ALA A 740 0.55 3.82 19.40
N SER A 741 -0.13 4.92 19.70
CA SER A 741 -1.56 4.87 20.00
C SER A 741 -2.38 4.54 18.76
N THR A 742 -3.65 4.17 18.95
CA THR A 742 -4.55 3.80 17.86
C THR A 742 -4.73 4.90 16.82
N ASP A 743 -4.59 6.18 17.19
CA ASP A 743 -4.83 7.31 16.29
C ASP A 743 -3.72 7.49 15.25
N TYR A 744 -2.57 6.86 15.47
CA TYR A 744 -1.45 6.89 14.54
C TYR A 744 -1.81 6.32 13.16
N ILE A 745 -2.83 5.46 13.09
CA ILE A 745 -3.32 4.86 11.84
C ILE A 745 -4.05 5.87 10.93
N TYR A 746 -4.54 6.98 11.48
CA TYR A 746 -5.35 7.97 10.75
C TYR A 746 -4.52 8.99 9.97
N GLY A 747 -3.21 9.05 10.22
CA GLY A 747 -2.37 10.04 9.58
C GLY A 747 -0.95 9.60 9.34
N THR A 748 -0.77 8.35 8.94
CA THR A 748 0.50 7.88 8.41
C THR A 748 0.33 7.03 7.15
N ASN A 749 1.23 7.25 6.20
CA ASN A 749 1.36 6.46 4.98
C ASN A 749 2.44 5.38 5.07
N TYR A 750 3.00 5.17 6.26
CA TYR A 750 3.96 4.10 6.52
C TYR A 750 3.34 2.74 6.21
N GLN A 751 4.15 1.88 5.59
CA GLN A 751 3.75 0.55 5.22
C GLN A 751 4.40 -0.43 6.18
N PHE A 752 3.58 -1.20 6.89
CA PHE A 752 4.04 -2.16 7.89
C PHE A 752 3.95 -3.58 7.35
N CYS A 753 4.91 -4.41 7.74
CA CYS A 753 4.88 -5.83 7.37
C CYS A 753 4.17 -6.65 8.45
N HIS A 754 4.42 -6.32 9.71
CA HIS A 754 3.72 -6.93 10.83
C HIS A 754 3.00 -5.87 11.65
N GLY A 755 1.85 -6.25 12.23
CA GLY A 755 1.15 -5.44 13.21
C GLY A 755 0.77 -6.24 14.43
N VAL A 756 0.82 -5.60 15.59
CA VAL A 756 0.41 -6.16 16.87
C VAL A 756 -0.62 -5.24 17.51
N LEU A 757 -1.76 -5.79 17.89
CA LEU A 757 -2.80 -5.10 18.64
C LEU A 757 -2.71 -5.49 20.11
N GLY A 758 -2.41 -4.50 20.96
CA GLY A 758 -2.30 -4.64 22.41
C GLY A 758 -3.63 -5.06 23.05
N LYS A 759 -3.52 -5.70 24.22
CA LYS A 759 -4.69 -6.15 25.01
C LYS A 759 -5.40 -5.00 25.74
N ASP A 760 -4.74 -3.85 25.80
CA ASP A 760 -5.21 -2.62 26.43
C ASP A 760 -6.10 -1.80 25.48
N LEU A 761 -6.30 -2.24 24.24
CA LEU A 761 -7.14 -1.57 23.24
C LEU A 761 -8.64 -1.89 23.38
N THR A 762 -9.17 -1.88 24.61
CA THR A 762 -10.54 -2.35 24.88
C THR A 762 -11.64 -1.46 24.27
N ASN A 763 -11.33 -0.19 24.00
CA ASN A 763 -12.28 0.77 23.41
C ASN A 763 -12.17 0.89 21.88
N MET A 764 -11.36 0.04 21.24
CA MET A 764 -11.14 0.12 19.80
C MET A 764 -12.36 -0.42 19.04
N THR A 765 -12.97 0.42 18.20
CA THR A 765 -14.11 0.00 17.36
C THR A 765 -13.67 -1.00 16.28
N GLN A 766 -14.60 -1.84 15.82
CA GLN A 766 -14.36 -2.82 14.76
C GLN A 766 -13.79 -2.15 13.49
N GLN A 767 -14.34 -0.99 13.11
CA GLN A 767 -13.92 -0.20 11.95
C GLN A 767 -12.48 0.30 12.13
N LYS A 768 -12.15 0.84 13.31
CA LYS A 768 -10.77 1.28 13.63
C LYS A 768 -9.80 0.12 13.58
N THR A 769 -10.19 -1.06 14.06
CA THR A 769 -9.38 -2.29 13.95
C THR A 769 -9.14 -2.68 12.49
N LEU A 770 -10.18 -2.68 11.65
CA LEU A 770 -10.04 -2.95 10.21
C LEU A 770 -9.15 -1.94 9.49
N GLN A 771 -9.27 -0.65 9.83
CA GLN A 771 -8.40 0.39 9.27
C GLN A 771 -6.95 0.19 9.69
N ALA A 772 -6.70 -0.15 10.95
CA ALA A 772 -5.35 -0.47 11.45
C ALA A 772 -4.76 -1.66 10.70
N MET A 773 -5.54 -2.73 10.55
CA MET A 773 -5.14 -3.92 9.79
C MET A 773 -4.88 -3.60 8.31
N GLY A 774 -5.60 -2.65 7.71
CA GLY A 774 -5.40 -2.21 6.33
C GLY A 774 -4.05 -1.53 6.10
N ARG A 775 -3.39 -1.02 7.15
CA ARG A 775 -2.04 -0.43 7.07
C ARG A 775 -0.93 -1.49 6.93
N ILE A 776 -1.26 -2.76 7.16
CA ILE A 776 -0.33 -3.89 7.11
C ILE A 776 -0.39 -4.56 5.72
N GLY A 777 0.76 -4.95 5.18
CA GLY A 777 0.85 -5.70 3.93
C GLY A 777 0.60 -4.89 2.66
N ARG A 778 1.02 -3.61 2.65
CA ARG A 778 0.98 -2.71 1.48
C ARG A 778 2.25 -2.75 0.62
N ASN A 779 3.35 -3.27 1.18
CA ASN A 779 4.66 -3.36 0.54
C ASN A 779 4.72 -4.50 -0.50
N ASN A 780 5.92 -4.81 -0.97
CA ASN A 780 6.23 -5.88 -1.92
C ASN A 780 5.49 -7.20 -1.62
N ILE A 781 4.84 -7.76 -2.64
CA ILE A 781 4.07 -9.02 -2.53
C ILE A 781 4.96 -10.20 -2.07
N GLN A 782 6.28 -10.08 -2.21
CA GLN A 782 7.23 -11.12 -1.81
C GLN A 782 7.50 -11.18 -0.29
N GLN A 783 7.13 -10.14 0.48
CA GLN A 783 7.39 -10.04 1.92
C GLN A 783 6.31 -10.70 2.76
N ASP A 784 6.68 -11.26 3.91
CA ASP A 784 5.72 -11.95 4.78
C ASP A 784 5.01 -11.00 5.75
N TYR A 785 3.70 -11.23 5.93
CA TYR A 785 2.82 -10.34 6.67
C TYR A 785 2.06 -11.07 7.77
N THR A 786 1.82 -10.41 8.90
CA THR A 786 0.98 -10.96 9.99
C THR A 786 0.30 -9.85 10.76
N VAL A 787 -0.93 -10.08 11.20
CA VAL A 787 -1.57 -9.31 12.27
C VAL A 787 -1.67 -10.18 13.51
N ARG A 788 -1.20 -9.69 14.66
CA ARG A 788 -1.21 -10.46 15.93
C ARG A 788 -2.07 -9.75 16.97
N PHE A 789 -3.06 -10.46 17.49
CA PHE A 789 -3.94 -9.96 18.54
C PHE A 789 -3.49 -10.47 19.90
N ARG A 790 -3.59 -9.60 20.91
CA ARG A 790 -3.33 -9.96 22.31
C ARG A 790 -4.60 -10.24 23.10
N ASP A 791 -5.75 -10.05 22.47
CA ASP A 791 -7.07 -10.35 22.98
C ASP A 791 -7.88 -11.08 21.90
N ASP A 792 -8.47 -12.23 22.26
CA ASP A 792 -9.21 -13.05 21.31
C ASP A 792 -10.64 -12.50 21.11
N ASP A 793 -11.17 -11.75 22.08
CA ASP A 793 -12.51 -11.15 22.00
C ASP A 793 -12.57 -10.10 20.88
N MET A 794 -11.48 -9.34 20.69
CA MET A 794 -11.32 -8.44 19.54
C MET A 794 -11.42 -9.20 18.20
N ILE A 795 -10.93 -10.43 18.13
CA ILE A 795 -10.98 -11.25 16.92
C ILE A 795 -12.41 -11.74 16.67
N MET A 796 -13.12 -12.18 17.72
CA MET A 796 -14.54 -12.56 17.62
C MET A 796 -15.39 -11.37 17.15
N GLY A 797 -15.13 -10.18 17.69
CA GLY A 797 -15.76 -8.93 17.26
C GLY A 797 -15.52 -8.57 15.79
N LEU A 798 -14.40 -9.00 15.18
CA LEU A 798 -14.14 -8.75 13.75
C LEU A 798 -14.99 -9.62 12.81
N PHE A 799 -15.45 -10.78 13.28
CA PHE A 799 -16.17 -11.76 12.48
C PHE A 799 -17.67 -11.84 12.79
N SER A 800 -18.16 -10.90 13.59
CA SER A 800 -19.57 -10.74 13.95
C SER A 800 -20.08 -9.36 13.52
N LYS A 801 -21.40 -9.26 13.34
CA LYS A 801 -22.05 -7.98 13.09
C LYS A 801 -21.99 -7.15 14.38
N PRO A 802 -21.52 -5.89 14.34
CA PRO A 802 -21.49 -5.05 15.53
C PRO A 802 -22.92 -4.68 15.96
N ASP A 803 -23.21 -4.74 17.26
CA ASP A 803 -24.50 -4.30 17.82
C ASP A 803 -24.71 -2.79 17.64
N PHE A 804 -23.62 -2.02 17.67
CA PHE A 804 -23.63 -0.58 17.58
C PHE A 804 -22.45 -0.08 16.74
N ASN A 805 -22.75 0.75 15.73
CA ASN A 805 -21.76 1.32 14.81
C ASN A 805 -21.67 2.84 15.01
N GLN A 806 -20.73 3.28 15.85
CA GLN A 806 -20.52 4.69 16.19
C GLN A 806 -20.19 5.55 14.95
N GLU A 807 -19.42 5.02 14.00
CA GLU A 807 -19.07 5.74 12.77
C GLU A 807 -20.32 5.98 11.90
N ALA A 808 -21.20 4.98 11.78
CA ALA A 808 -22.46 5.11 11.05
C ALA A 808 -23.40 6.13 11.69
N GLU A 809 -23.60 6.06 13.01
CA GLU A 809 -24.42 7.02 13.76
C GLU A 809 -23.91 8.45 13.60
N ASN A 810 -22.59 8.64 13.71
CA ASN A 810 -21.99 9.94 13.49
C ASN A 810 -22.09 10.39 12.03
N MET A 811 -21.94 9.51 11.04
CA MET A 811 -22.20 9.88 9.65
C MET A 811 -23.66 10.32 9.47
N CYS A 812 -24.63 9.57 9.99
CA CYS A 812 -26.05 9.92 9.90
C CYS A 812 -26.41 11.20 10.66
N ARG A 813 -25.70 11.55 11.73
CA ARG A 813 -25.89 12.78 12.48
C ARG A 813 -25.24 14.00 11.83
N LEU A 814 -24.06 13.82 11.23
CA LEU A 814 -23.23 14.93 10.74
C LEU A 814 -23.43 15.17 9.24
N PHE A 815 -23.80 14.17 8.47
CA PHE A 815 -24.07 14.27 7.03
C PHE A 815 -25.58 14.46 6.79
N THR A 816 -26.18 15.31 7.61
CA THR A 816 -27.55 15.80 7.49
C THR A 816 -27.54 17.32 7.62
N SER A 817 -28.40 17.98 6.84
CA SER A 817 -28.48 19.43 6.79
C SER A 817 -29.32 20.03 7.92
N TYR A 818 -30.01 19.20 8.72
CA TYR A 818 -30.97 19.58 9.75
C TYR A 818 -30.77 18.81 11.06
#